data_AF-A0A3M6V2E2-F1
#
_entry.id   AF-A0A3M6V2E2-F1
#
_cell.length_a   1.000
_cell.length_b   1.000
_cell.length_c   1.000
_cell.angle_alpha   90.00
_cell.angle_beta   90.00
_cell.angle_gamma   90.00
#
_symmetry.space_group_name_H-M   'P 1'
#
loop_
_entity.id
_entity.type
_entity.pdbx_description
1 polymer ?
#
loop_
_entity_poly.entity_id
_entity_poly.type
_entity_poly.pdbx_seq_one_letter_code
_entity_poly.pdbx_strand_id
1 'polypeptide(L)'
;MADERFGIVDYVVFSVMMLISALIGIWYGCGPGGKQKTTAEYLLGDRQMKNWPVAISLLVSYLSAITLLGVPSEIYTYGAQYYVLIISYFIICFTVAVIFVPMFRRVNITCANEYLELRFSVGVRMVGCVFFILEYTLYLFVVLYAPSLALEAVAGIPLTASILTTGVVCTFYTSLGGLKAVVWTDVFQSAVMVGGLITVAVIGSVEVGGLAKVWEINEHFNRTTFFDFNPDPKVRNTFWTLTIGGAFTAMPVWTVSQTAVQRFLAIRTLKDAKRAVWMNVPGLIVIVTLCCLDGLVIFAVYSGCDLIKDKKITSNDQTLPYFVINKLHNLKGLPGMFTACLYAGALSTGSSALNAMSLVILEDIIKKRMKNLTDSDAARLCKIIAVVFGVIVIAGAFIVKYVGTMVLQLAYSIFGICGGPLLGIFLLGMFVRRANSKGAYAGVFSGCALTAWVFLGSVFYPPNKYPGTTSVRECQFYKDAVYYTSLDHNATTSLNVTAEILNKSQAILDQYGDGYIYNPHKPHGLTIDHWKKLQKTDTAECIKNVTADTVFWMMKSLKITKHIMAEDHFSVVDYVVFSIMLLISALIGIWYGCGPGGNKQRTTAEYLLGDRQMKNWPVAISILVSFLSAITLLGLPAEIYTYGTQFYLIIISYVLICIPVGAVYIPMFRRIKITSVNEYLDMRFSFGARMLGCAFFLLSVTLYLFVALFAPSLALEAVAGIPLSVSIVATGVVCTFYTSLGGLKAVVWTDVFQSIIMLAGLITVAVSGSLEVGGLSKVWEINKKHGRINFSDFNPDPRIRNTFWTLTMGGTIALLPVWATTQYFVQRYLAVRTLKEAKRALWLNIPGLIIVVTICTLDGMVIFATYADCDLRETKKISRGDQVLPYFVINKLGHLKGLPGMFTACLYGAALSTISSALNAMSLVTVEDLIKRRINLTDSEATKISKVMAVFYGGIVMGGAFAVKYTGAMVLQLAYSITGIFGGALLAVVTLGMFVPRMNSKGVYFGVLTGVALSAWVFVGSVFYPPDTNPGLRSVEGCSFYQQALINDTQGILSKYDNGTIRNRFKPHTGTPLADLYSLSYFWISGVSFGAAFIVGLIASFAFETEADRRKKVDSKLLFPTKAWLRGFLPGHKFTWEEEEMAYLSQGNEVQNKKQENDLLKNEDTKL
;
A
#
# COMPACT_ATOMS: atom_id res chain seq x y z
N MET A 1 19.55 -1.12 -32.17
CA MET A 1 20.88 -0.86 -31.58
C MET A 1 21.05 -1.53 -30.22
N ALA A 2 20.32 -1.09 -29.19
CA ALA A 2 20.34 -1.73 -27.87
C ALA A 2 19.74 -3.15 -27.93
N ASP A 3 18.86 -3.38 -28.90
CA ASP A 3 18.20 -4.62 -29.28
C ASP A 3 19.24 -5.70 -29.66
N GLU A 4 20.22 -5.35 -30.49
CA GLU A 4 21.34 -6.21 -30.92
C GLU A 4 22.27 -6.64 -29.78
N ARG A 5 22.18 -6.02 -28.59
CA ARG A 5 22.96 -6.42 -27.40
C ARG A 5 22.40 -7.66 -26.68
N PHE A 6 21.21 -8.15 -27.06
CA PHE A 6 20.61 -9.34 -26.47
C PHE A 6 20.98 -10.59 -27.29
N GLY A 7 21.91 -11.40 -26.78
CA GLY A 7 22.47 -12.53 -27.51
C GLY A 7 21.53 -13.74 -27.62
N ILE A 8 21.82 -14.66 -28.55
CA ILE A 8 21.09 -15.93 -28.69
C ILE A 8 21.08 -16.72 -27.37
N VAL A 9 22.18 -16.67 -26.61
CA VAL A 9 22.29 -17.30 -25.28
C VAL A 9 21.29 -16.69 -24.29
N ASP A 10 21.07 -15.37 -24.34
CA ASP A 10 20.12 -14.68 -23.48
C ASP A 10 18.67 -15.08 -23.77
N TYR A 11 18.32 -15.16 -25.06
CA TYR A 11 17.04 -15.72 -25.52
C TYR A 11 16.84 -17.17 -25.07
N VAL A 12 17.88 -18.00 -25.11
CA VAL A 12 17.81 -19.41 -24.66
C VAL A 12 17.60 -19.49 -23.15
N VAL A 13 18.40 -18.77 -22.34
CA VAL A 13 18.25 -18.76 -20.86
C VAL A 13 16.85 -18.29 -20.45
N PHE A 14 16.35 -17.22 -21.08
CA PHE A 14 15.01 -16.72 -20.87
C PHE A 14 13.93 -17.76 -21.25
N SER A 15 14.02 -18.34 -22.45
CA SER A 15 13.04 -19.31 -22.96
C SER A 15 13.03 -20.60 -22.15
N VAL A 16 14.18 -21.05 -21.63
CA VAL A 16 14.30 -22.24 -20.77
C VAL A 16 13.55 -22.04 -19.45
N MET A 17 13.61 -20.87 -18.82
CA MET A 17 12.82 -20.57 -17.61
C MET A 17 11.31 -20.59 -17.90
N MET A 18 10.89 -20.00 -19.02
CA MET A 18 9.48 -20.01 -19.46
C MET A 18 9.00 -21.45 -19.75
N LEU A 19 9.82 -22.26 -20.42
CA LEU A 19 9.55 -23.67 -20.72
C LEU A 19 9.45 -24.52 -19.45
N ILE A 20 10.40 -24.41 -18.52
CA ILE A 20 10.36 -25.17 -17.25
C ILE A 20 9.10 -24.82 -16.46
N SER A 21 8.72 -23.54 -16.40
CA SER A 21 7.47 -23.10 -15.76
C SER A 21 6.23 -23.72 -16.41
N ALA A 22 6.18 -23.76 -17.75
CA ALA A 22 5.09 -24.40 -18.49
C ALA A 22 5.06 -25.93 -18.30
N LEU A 23 6.22 -26.59 -18.32
CA LEU A 23 6.37 -28.04 -18.16
C LEU A 23 5.96 -28.52 -16.77
N ILE A 24 6.25 -27.76 -15.70
CA ILE A 24 5.74 -28.06 -14.35
C ILE A 24 4.21 -28.01 -14.33
N GLY A 25 3.59 -27.05 -15.01
CA GLY A 25 2.14 -26.98 -15.19
C GLY A 25 1.55 -28.16 -15.95
N ILE A 26 2.19 -28.59 -17.04
CA ILE A 26 1.78 -29.77 -17.82
C ILE A 26 1.94 -31.05 -16.99
N TRP A 27 3.05 -31.21 -16.25
CA TRP A 27 3.33 -32.40 -15.44
C TRP A 27 2.30 -32.64 -14.33
N TYR A 28 1.84 -31.56 -13.69
CA TYR A 28 0.77 -31.58 -12.70
C TYR A 28 -0.65 -31.54 -13.30
N GLY A 29 -0.82 -31.10 -14.54
CA GLY A 29 -2.14 -30.94 -15.18
C GLY A 29 -2.59 -32.13 -16.03
N CYS A 30 -1.64 -32.81 -16.68
CA CYS A 30 -1.88 -33.92 -17.62
C CYS A 30 -0.95 -35.13 -17.36
N GLY A 31 0.15 -34.93 -16.63
CA GLY A 31 1.17 -35.96 -16.38
C GLY A 31 0.94 -36.81 -15.11
N PRO A 32 2.01 -37.49 -14.63
CA PRO A 32 1.93 -38.37 -13.46
C PRO A 32 1.67 -37.65 -12.12
N GLY A 33 1.85 -36.32 -12.05
CA GLY A 33 1.74 -35.53 -10.82
C GLY A 33 0.31 -35.28 -10.31
N GLY A 34 -0.68 -35.65 -11.11
CA GLY A 34 -2.11 -35.40 -10.89
C GLY A 34 -2.82 -35.15 -12.21
N LYS A 35 -4.13 -35.42 -12.28
CA LYS A 35 -4.96 -35.13 -13.48
C LYS A 35 -5.90 -33.95 -13.25
N GLN A 36 -5.85 -33.34 -12.06
CA GLN A 36 -6.64 -32.18 -11.65
C GLN A 36 -8.13 -32.36 -11.98
N LYS A 37 -8.68 -33.52 -11.62
CA LYS A 37 -10.05 -33.94 -11.96
C LYS A 37 -11.09 -33.48 -10.94
N THR A 38 -10.67 -33.11 -9.73
CA THR A 38 -11.55 -32.64 -8.65
C THR A 38 -11.18 -31.21 -8.24
N THR A 39 -12.14 -30.52 -7.62
CA THR A 39 -11.91 -29.16 -7.08
C THR A 39 -10.92 -29.19 -5.92
N ALA A 40 -10.88 -30.26 -5.13
CA ALA A 40 -9.91 -30.41 -4.04
C ALA A 40 -8.47 -30.65 -4.54
N GLU A 41 -8.30 -31.36 -5.65
CA GLU A 41 -6.98 -31.55 -6.28
C GLU A 41 -6.52 -30.22 -6.90
N TYR A 42 -7.33 -29.66 -7.81
CA TYR A 42 -7.00 -28.46 -8.62
C TYR A 42 -6.90 -27.19 -7.78
N LEU A 43 -7.80 -26.98 -6.81
CA LEU A 43 -7.80 -25.75 -6.02
C LEU A 43 -7.01 -25.87 -4.72
N LEU A 44 -6.98 -27.05 -4.08
CA LEU A 44 -6.48 -27.24 -2.71
C LEU A 44 -5.28 -28.17 -2.58
N GLY A 45 -4.73 -28.69 -3.69
CA GLY A 45 -3.60 -29.63 -3.64
C GLY A 45 -3.88 -30.85 -2.74
N ASP A 46 -5.12 -31.34 -2.78
CA ASP A 46 -5.71 -32.40 -1.94
C ASP A 46 -5.71 -32.16 -0.45
N ARG A 47 -5.26 -30.98 -0.01
CA ARG A 47 -4.95 -30.69 1.38
C ARG A 47 -3.86 -31.66 1.93
N GLN A 48 -2.68 -31.76 1.29
CA GLN A 48 -1.56 -32.63 1.76
C GLN A 48 -0.07 -32.22 1.48
N MET A 49 0.24 -31.00 1.04
CA MET A 49 1.60 -30.57 0.65
C MET A 49 2.54 -30.33 1.88
N LYS A 50 3.62 -29.56 1.71
CA LYS A 50 4.67 -29.34 2.72
C LYS A 50 4.80 -27.87 3.15
N ASN A 51 5.40 -27.63 4.32
CA ASN A 51 5.74 -26.29 4.85
C ASN A 51 7.20 -25.90 4.53
N TRP A 52 8.17 -26.79 4.79
CA TRP A 52 9.59 -26.61 4.43
C TRP A 52 10.46 -27.89 4.26
N PRO A 53 10.02 -29.16 4.46
CA PRO A 53 10.92 -30.31 4.30
C PRO A 53 11.14 -30.72 2.82
N VAL A 54 11.74 -29.80 2.07
CA VAL A 54 12.45 -29.94 0.79
C VAL A 54 13.30 -28.67 0.61
N ALA A 55 14.56 -28.83 0.14
CA ALA A 55 15.64 -27.86 0.32
C ALA A 55 15.32 -26.42 -0.15
N ILE A 56 14.72 -26.28 -1.34
CA ILE A 56 14.00 -25.07 -1.74
C ILE A 56 12.50 -25.40 -1.65
N SER A 57 11.73 -24.49 -1.07
CA SER A 57 10.28 -24.60 -0.87
C SER A 57 9.57 -23.37 -1.45
N LEU A 58 8.22 -23.39 -1.50
CA LEU A 58 7.34 -22.59 -2.38
C LEU A 58 7.88 -21.24 -2.92
N LEU A 59 8.19 -20.27 -2.06
CA LEU A 59 8.77 -18.95 -2.41
C LEU A 59 7.99 -18.15 -3.52
N VAL A 60 8.62 -17.13 -4.10
CA VAL A 60 8.10 -16.09 -5.01
C VAL A 60 6.95 -15.22 -4.52
N SER A 61 5.70 -15.67 -4.57
CA SER A 61 4.52 -14.90 -5.09
C SER A 61 4.23 -13.50 -4.56
N TYR A 62 4.92 -13.07 -3.51
CA TYR A 62 4.83 -11.79 -2.83
C TYR A 62 5.95 -10.80 -3.19
N LEU A 63 7.11 -11.28 -3.68
CA LEU A 63 7.93 -10.51 -4.60
C LEU A 63 7.56 -10.92 -6.03
N SER A 64 7.13 -9.94 -6.80
CA SER A 64 6.66 -10.04 -8.18
C SER A 64 7.60 -9.27 -9.10
N ALA A 65 7.26 -9.07 -10.38
CA ALA A 65 8.12 -8.34 -11.31
C ALA A 65 8.51 -6.92 -10.88
N ILE A 66 7.60 -6.04 -10.41
CA ILE A 66 8.01 -4.71 -9.86
C ILE A 66 8.49 -4.81 -8.40
N THR A 67 8.61 -6.03 -7.89
CA THR A 67 9.33 -6.37 -6.67
C THR A 67 10.61 -7.18 -6.98
N LEU A 68 11.12 -7.06 -8.21
CA LEU A 68 12.40 -7.55 -8.70
C LEU A 68 13.12 -6.62 -9.67
N LEU A 69 12.38 -6.03 -10.62
CA LEU A 69 12.82 -4.88 -11.40
C LEU A 69 13.54 -3.89 -10.51
N GLY A 70 13.09 -3.65 -9.27
CA GLY A 70 11.75 -3.77 -8.69
C GLY A 70 11.85 -3.43 -7.21
N VAL A 71 12.24 -4.40 -6.37
CA VAL A 71 12.98 -4.04 -5.15
C VAL A 71 14.26 -3.27 -5.57
N PRO A 72 15.00 -3.79 -6.56
CA PRO A 72 15.98 -3.05 -7.38
C PRO A 72 15.51 -1.85 -8.23
N SER A 73 14.27 -1.37 -8.06
CA SER A 73 13.66 -0.31 -8.87
C SER A 73 13.25 0.84 -7.98
N GLU A 74 13.97 1.11 -6.90
CA GLU A 74 13.54 2.11 -5.94
C GLU A 74 14.68 3.14 -5.63
N ILE A 75 15.69 3.27 -6.51
CA ILE A 75 16.85 4.20 -6.47
C ILE A 75 16.75 5.36 -7.50
N TYR A 76 17.44 5.31 -8.68
CA TYR A 76 17.96 6.35 -9.64
C TYR A 76 18.22 7.77 -9.16
N THR A 77 17.26 8.33 -8.46
CA THR A 77 17.17 9.74 -8.09
C THR A 77 16.53 9.94 -6.71
N TYR A 78 16.02 8.86 -6.08
CA TYR A 78 15.03 8.89 -5.01
C TYR A 78 15.27 8.00 -3.78
N GLY A 79 15.04 6.67 -3.83
CA GLY A 79 14.87 5.81 -2.65
C GLY A 79 16.04 4.88 -2.28
N ALA A 80 15.97 4.18 -1.11
CA ALA A 80 16.92 3.14 -0.62
C ALA A 80 16.81 2.64 0.85
N GLN A 81 16.24 3.42 1.80
CA GLN A 81 16.51 3.38 3.28
C GLN A 81 16.17 2.11 4.10
N TYR A 82 15.97 0.93 3.51
CA TYR A 82 14.99 -0.03 4.06
C TYR A 82 15.50 -1.40 4.60
N TYR A 83 16.80 -1.64 4.82
CA TYR A 83 17.34 -2.86 5.51
C TYR A 83 17.03 -2.90 7.03
N VAL A 84 15.88 -2.40 7.47
CA VAL A 84 15.58 -2.15 8.90
C VAL A 84 15.82 -3.35 9.83
N LEU A 85 15.67 -4.57 9.33
CA LEU A 85 15.53 -5.80 10.10
C LEU A 85 16.80 -6.26 10.85
N ILE A 86 17.92 -5.51 10.79
CA ILE A 86 19.00 -5.60 11.82
C ILE A 86 18.45 -5.25 13.21
N ILE A 87 17.46 -4.35 13.29
CA ILE A 87 16.66 -4.06 14.49
C ILE A 87 15.74 -5.28 14.74
N SER A 88 16.29 -6.44 15.07
CA SER A 88 15.70 -7.73 14.63
C SER A 88 14.61 -8.33 15.55
N TYR A 89 14.50 -7.89 16.80
CA TYR A 89 13.73 -8.62 17.83
C TYR A 89 12.30 -8.05 18.02
N PHE A 90 11.75 -8.03 19.24
CA PHE A 90 10.33 -8.23 19.64
C PHE A 90 9.07 -7.61 18.93
N ILE A 91 9.05 -7.14 17.68
CA ILE A 91 7.84 -6.53 17.03
C ILE A 91 7.26 -7.32 15.81
N ILE A 92 7.61 -7.13 14.53
CA ILE A 92 6.91 -7.77 13.38
C ILE A 92 7.42 -9.20 12.95
N CYS A 93 7.39 -10.24 13.82
CA CYS A 93 7.42 -11.66 13.34
C CYS A 93 6.93 -12.80 14.30
N PHE A 94 7.17 -12.82 15.60
CA PHE A 94 6.87 -13.99 16.47
C PHE A 94 5.47 -13.95 17.14
N THR A 95 4.38 -14.49 16.55
CA THR A 95 3.00 -14.50 17.15
C THR A 95 2.00 -15.70 17.01
N VAL A 96 1.48 -16.15 15.85
CA VAL A 96 0.89 -17.52 15.60
C VAL A 96 1.55 -18.68 16.39
N ALA A 97 2.89 -18.65 17.04
CA ALA A 97 5.38 -18.67 16.29
C ALA A 97 3.11 -19.18 17.97
N VAL A 98 2.89 -18.59 19.33
CA VAL A 98 2.46 -19.22 20.62
C VAL A 98 0.98 -19.67 20.62
N ILE A 99 0.21 -19.11 19.70
CA ILE A 99 -1.25 -19.05 19.74
C ILE A 99 -1.93 -20.39 19.49
N PHE A 100 -1.73 -20.89 18.27
CA PHE A 100 -2.66 -21.81 17.65
C PHE A 100 -2.42 -23.26 18.07
N VAL A 101 -2.97 -23.64 19.22
CA VAL A 101 -3.15 -25.03 19.66
C VAL A 101 -4.54 -25.17 20.32
N PRO A 102 -5.31 -26.25 20.07
CA PRO A 102 -5.08 -27.34 19.11
C PRO A 102 -5.98 -27.31 17.85
N MET A 103 -7.02 -26.45 17.83
CA MET A 103 -8.27 -26.71 17.10
C MET A 103 -8.25 -26.68 15.55
N PHE A 104 -9.33 -27.22 14.98
CA PHE A 104 -9.50 -27.96 13.72
C PHE A 104 -9.21 -29.48 13.83
N ARG A 105 -9.72 -30.12 14.91
CA ARG A 105 -9.99 -31.59 14.98
C ARG A 105 -11.02 -32.05 16.04
N ARG A 106 -11.49 -31.23 16.99
CA ARG A 106 -12.45 -31.67 18.04
C ARG A 106 -13.88 -31.97 17.55
N VAL A 107 -14.35 -31.28 16.51
CA VAL A 107 -15.66 -31.51 15.83
C VAL A 107 -15.57 -31.17 14.34
N ASN A 108 -14.74 -30.19 14.00
CA ASN A 108 -13.99 -30.03 12.76
C ASN A 108 -14.81 -29.80 11.47
N ILE A 109 -15.09 -28.53 11.09
CA ILE A 109 -15.93 -28.18 9.90
C ILE A 109 -15.12 -28.16 8.60
N THR A 110 -15.74 -28.62 7.50
CA THR A 110 -15.12 -29.18 6.29
C THR A 110 -13.83 -28.52 5.79
N CYS A 111 -13.83 -27.21 5.62
CA CYS A 111 -12.93 -26.51 4.71
C CYS A 111 -12.70 -25.03 5.04
N ALA A 112 -13.71 -24.32 5.54
CA ALA A 112 -13.86 -22.87 5.36
C ALA A 112 -14.56 -22.16 6.53
N ASN A 113 -14.95 -20.88 6.35
CA ASN A 113 -15.61 -20.08 7.38
C ASN A 113 -16.97 -20.67 7.86
N GLU A 114 -17.69 -21.44 7.03
CA GLU A 114 -18.66 -22.53 7.32
C GLU A 114 -19.67 -22.44 8.46
N TYR A 115 -19.29 -22.14 9.71
CA TYR A 115 -20.29 -21.79 10.72
C TYR A 115 -20.95 -20.43 10.37
N LEU A 116 -20.39 -19.67 9.43
CA LEU A 116 -21.19 -18.87 8.49
C LEU A 116 -22.06 -19.80 7.60
N GLU A 117 -23.04 -20.42 8.25
CA GLU A 117 -24.31 -20.85 7.68
C GLU A 117 -25.29 -20.89 8.87
N LEU A 118 -25.06 -21.83 9.80
CA LEU A 118 -25.93 -22.07 10.94
C LEU A 118 -25.90 -20.96 11.99
N ARG A 119 -24.82 -20.15 12.10
CA ARG A 119 -24.81 -19.00 13.02
C ARG A 119 -25.80 -17.92 12.58
N PHE A 120 -25.98 -17.73 11.25
CA PHE A 120 -27.25 -17.29 10.61
C PHE A 120 -27.13 -17.16 9.08
N SER A 121 -25.99 -16.75 8.49
CA SER A 121 -25.80 -16.44 7.05
C SER A 121 -24.51 -17.04 6.49
N VAL A 122 -24.31 -16.96 5.17
CA VAL A 122 -23.31 -17.69 4.36
C VAL A 122 -22.87 -16.87 3.12
N GLY A 123 -22.62 -15.58 3.37
CA GLY A 123 -23.47 -14.48 2.89
C GLY A 123 -23.34 -13.95 1.46
N VAL A 124 -24.00 -12.81 1.22
CA VAL A 124 -24.15 -12.01 -0.03
C VAL A 124 -23.33 -12.46 -1.25
N ARG A 125 -23.98 -12.92 -2.31
CA ARG A 125 -23.42 -13.04 -3.68
C ARG A 125 -24.15 -12.03 -4.59
N MET A 126 -24.41 -10.81 -4.11
CA MET A 126 -25.23 -9.81 -4.82
C MET A 126 -24.62 -8.39 -4.90
N VAL A 127 -23.36 -8.25 -4.47
CA VAL A 127 -22.30 -7.96 -5.45
C VAL A 127 -22.14 -9.22 -6.32
N GLY A 128 -21.12 -10.04 -6.05
CA GLY A 128 -21.11 -11.50 -6.22
C GLY A 128 -21.48 -12.01 -7.61
N CYS A 129 -22.71 -12.47 -7.82
CA CYS A 129 -23.24 -13.03 -9.08
C CYS A 129 -24.30 -12.14 -9.76
N VAL A 130 -24.42 -10.86 -9.38
CA VAL A 130 -25.38 -9.93 -10.00
C VAL A 130 -24.74 -8.61 -10.42
N PHE A 131 -24.04 -7.89 -9.53
CA PHE A 131 -23.47 -6.48 -9.79
C PHE A 131 -21.95 -6.87 -9.43
N PHE A 132 -21.07 -7.21 -10.42
CA PHE A 132 -19.75 -7.83 -10.16
C PHE A 132 -18.31 -7.59 -10.86
N ILE A 133 -17.65 -6.80 -11.82
CA ILE A 133 -17.56 -5.43 -12.53
C ILE A 133 -16.51 -4.37 -11.98
N LEU A 134 -16.59 -3.68 -10.82
CA LEU A 134 -15.54 -2.73 -10.34
C LEU A 134 -14.86 -3.09 -8.96
N GLU A 135 -13.76 -3.89 -8.97
CA GLU A 135 -12.84 -4.31 -7.86
C GLU A 135 -11.64 -5.18 -8.39
N TYR A 136 -10.62 -5.61 -7.64
CA TYR A 136 -9.43 -6.37 -8.09
C TYR A 136 -9.02 -6.21 -9.58
N THR A 137 -8.97 -7.32 -10.34
CA THR A 137 -8.62 -7.63 -11.76
C THR A 137 -7.86 -6.60 -12.59
N LEU A 138 -8.34 -5.36 -12.64
CA LEU A 138 -7.57 -4.18 -13.08
C LEU A 138 -6.21 -4.08 -12.30
N TYR A 139 -6.08 -4.80 -11.18
CA TYR A 139 -4.86 -5.06 -10.41
C TYR A 139 -4.13 -6.40 -10.69
N LEU A 140 -4.31 -6.96 -11.88
CA LEU A 140 -3.42 -7.94 -12.52
C LEU A 140 -2.75 -7.35 -13.78
N PHE A 141 -3.20 -6.17 -14.21
CA PHE A 141 -2.83 -5.56 -15.49
C PHE A 141 -1.34 -5.16 -15.52
N VAL A 142 -0.76 -4.82 -14.36
CA VAL A 142 0.70 -4.80 -14.19
C VAL A 142 1.22 -5.89 -13.27
N VAL A 143 0.80 -7.13 -13.49
CA VAL A 143 1.78 -8.23 -13.48
C VAL A 143 2.44 -8.37 -14.84
N LEU A 144 1.68 -8.09 -15.90
CA LEU A 144 2.09 -8.32 -17.28
C LEU A 144 2.87 -7.16 -17.85
N TYR A 145 2.34 -5.93 -17.78
CA TYR A 145 3.02 -4.79 -18.40
C TYR A 145 4.38 -4.47 -17.74
N ALA A 146 4.61 -4.95 -16.50
CA ALA A 146 5.82 -4.76 -15.68
C ALA A 146 7.10 -5.31 -16.31
N PRO A 147 7.29 -6.64 -16.36
CA PRO A 147 8.49 -7.18 -16.97
C PRO A 147 8.45 -6.98 -18.49
N SER A 148 7.26 -6.76 -19.08
CA SER A 148 7.13 -6.62 -20.52
C SER A 148 7.79 -5.36 -21.07
N LEU A 149 7.74 -4.26 -20.32
CA LEU A 149 8.42 -3.00 -20.66
C LEU A 149 9.93 -3.06 -20.34
N ALA A 150 10.33 -3.87 -19.37
CA ALA A 150 11.73 -4.21 -19.17
C ALA A 150 12.28 -5.02 -20.34
N LEU A 151 11.52 -6.00 -20.86
CA LEU A 151 11.91 -6.79 -22.03
C LEU A 151 11.90 -5.97 -23.32
N GLU A 152 10.98 -5.01 -23.49
CA GLU A 152 11.04 -4.02 -24.58
C GLU A 152 12.31 -3.17 -24.49
N ALA A 153 12.69 -2.72 -23.30
CA ALA A 153 13.94 -1.98 -23.10
C ALA A 153 15.20 -2.83 -23.36
N VAL A 154 15.19 -4.12 -22.97
CA VAL A 154 16.39 -4.99 -22.90
C VAL A 154 16.65 -5.84 -24.13
N ALA A 155 15.60 -6.31 -24.81
CA ALA A 155 15.73 -7.17 -25.98
C ALA A 155 15.14 -6.55 -27.26
N GLY A 156 14.62 -5.32 -27.20
CA GLY A 156 13.93 -4.66 -28.33
C GLY A 156 12.60 -5.32 -28.74
N ILE A 157 12.16 -6.36 -28.02
CA ILE A 157 10.92 -7.08 -28.32
C ILE A 157 9.73 -6.12 -28.07
N PRO A 158 8.85 -5.88 -29.06
CA PRO A 158 7.73 -4.99 -28.89
C PRO A 158 6.90 -5.32 -27.64
N LEU A 159 6.55 -4.30 -26.86
CA LEU A 159 5.74 -4.42 -25.64
C LEU A 159 4.46 -5.25 -25.83
N THR A 160 3.91 -5.25 -27.04
CA THR A 160 2.77 -6.07 -27.45
C THR A 160 3.05 -7.57 -27.44
N ALA A 161 4.11 -8.02 -28.12
CA ALA A 161 4.55 -9.42 -28.12
C ALA A 161 4.98 -9.85 -26.71
N SER A 162 5.62 -8.94 -26.00
CA SER A 162 6.09 -9.10 -24.63
C SER A 162 4.94 -9.37 -23.62
N ILE A 163 3.89 -8.54 -23.63
CA ILE A 163 2.67 -8.74 -22.81
C ILE A 163 1.94 -10.03 -23.20
N LEU A 164 1.78 -10.28 -24.51
CA LEU A 164 1.05 -11.43 -25.02
C LEU A 164 1.72 -12.75 -24.60
N THR A 165 3.03 -12.88 -24.81
CA THR A 165 3.78 -14.09 -24.47
C THR A 165 3.78 -14.37 -22.97
N THR A 166 4.03 -13.36 -22.13
CA THR A 166 3.93 -13.47 -20.66
C THR A 166 2.55 -13.96 -20.22
N GLY A 167 1.50 -13.31 -20.72
CA GLY A 167 0.12 -13.57 -20.30
C GLY A 167 -0.40 -14.91 -20.78
N VAL A 168 -0.10 -15.30 -22.02
CA VAL A 168 -0.49 -16.60 -22.57
C VAL A 168 0.20 -17.73 -21.82
N VAL A 169 1.52 -17.67 -21.59
CA VAL A 169 2.25 -18.71 -20.85
C VAL A 169 1.73 -18.83 -19.41
N CYS A 170 1.58 -17.71 -18.71
CA CYS A 170 1.02 -17.66 -17.36
C CYS A 170 -0.37 -18.31 -17.29
N THR A 171 -1.28 -17.89 -18.17
CA THR A 171 -2.66 -18.39 -18.22
C THR A 171 -2.72 -19.87 -18.56
N PHE A 172 -1.88 -20.31 -19.50
CA PHE A 172 -1.82 -21.69 -19.99
C PHE A 172 -1.41 -22.67 -18.88
N TYR A 173 -0.23 -22.48 -18.26
CA TYR A 173 0.24 -23.46 -17.28
C TYR A 173 -0.59 -23.46 -16.00
N THR A 174 -1.18 -22.31 -15.65
CA THR A 174 -2.07 -22.17 -14.47
C THR A 174 -3.39 -22.89 -14.67
N SER A 175 -4.06 -22.64 -15.80
CA SER A 175 -5.37 -23.25 -16.11
C SER A 175 -5.28 -24.77 -16.23
N LEU A 176 -4.12 -25.32 -16.59
CA LEU A 176 -3.90 -26.76 -16.66
C LEU A 176 -3.50 -27.38 -15.32
N GLY A 177 -2.44 -26.85 -14.70
CA GLY A 177 -1.72 -27.50 -13.60
C GLY A 177 -2.32 -27.35 -12.21
N GLY A 178 -3.22 -26.38 -12.02
CA GLY A 178 -3.86 -26.13 -10.73
C GLY A 178 -2.84 -25.86 -9.62
N LEU A 179 -3.22 -26.15 -8.39
CA LEU A 179 -2.49 -25.62 -7.24
C LEU A 179 -1.08 -26.17 -7.09
N LYS A 180 -0.92 -27.48 -7.21
CA LYS A 180 0.38 -28.13 -6.98
C LYS A 180 1.41 -27.63 -8.00
N ALA A 181 0.99 -27.40 -9.25
CA ALA A 181 1.82 -26.73 -10.25
C ALA A 181 2.29 -25.36 -9.78
N VAL A 182 1.35 -24.47 -9.41
CA VAL A 182 1.68 -23.11 -8.97
C VAL A 182 2.61 -23.13 -7.75
N VAL A 183 2.43 -24.07 -6.80
CA VAL A 183 3.38 -24.24 -5.67
C VAL A 183 4.82 -24.50 -6.17
N TRP A 184 5.00 -25.40 -7.12
CA TRP A 184 6.33 -25.84 -7.58
C TRP A 184 6.95 -24.98 -8.69
N THR A 185 6.16 -24.31 -9.53
CA THR A 185 6.69 -23.29 -10.44
C THR A 185 7.38 -22.19 -9.66
N ASP A 186 6.80 -21.79 -8.53
CA ASP A 186 7.35 -20.75 -7.68
C ASP A 186 8.64 -21.22 -7.00
N VAL A 187 8.74 -22.49 -6.56
CA VAL A 187 10.00 -23.04 -6.00
C VAL A 187 11.15 -22.82 -6.97
N PHE A 188 10.93 -23.16 -8.24
CA PHE A 188 11.91 -23.00 -9.31
C PHE A 188 12.17 -21.52 -9.64
N GLN A 189 11.10 -20.74 -9.86
CA GLN A 189 11.16 -19.31 -10.18
C GLN A 189 11.89 -18.52 -9.10
N SER A 190 11.79 -18.94 -7.84
CA SER A 190 12.51 -18.31 -6.73
C SER A 190 14.02 -18.44 -6.83
N ALA A 191 14.54 -19.57 -7.30
CA ALA A 191 15.97 -19.78 -7.49
C ALA A 191 16.50 -18.94 -8.67
N VAL A 192 15.68 -18.73 -9.71
CA VAL A 192 16.01 -17.81 -10.82
C VAL A 192 16.00 -16.36 -10.34
N MET A 193 15.04 -16.00 -9.47
CA MET A 193 14.99 -14.69 -8.82
C MET A 193 16.22 -14.46 -7.92
N VAL A 194 16.54 -15.41 -7.04
CA VAL A 194 17.84 -15.47 -6.33
C VAL A 194 18.98 -15.20 -7.30
N GLY A 195 19.17 -16.05 -8.30
CA GLY A 195 20.33 -16.06 -9.20
C GLY A 195 20.53 -14.74 -9.94
N GLY A 196 19.47 -14.27 -10.61
CA GLY A 196 19.48 -12.96 -11.26
C GLY A 196 19.79 -11.83 -10.27
N LEU A 197 19.29 -11.97 -9.03
CA LEU A 197 19.58 -11.02 -7.97
C LEU A 197 20.83 -11.33 -7.09
N ILE A 198 21.69 -12.29 -7.44
CA ILE A 198 23.11 -12.32 -7.01
C ILE A 198 24.01 -11.62 -8.03
N THR A 199 23.54 -11.48 -9.26
CA THR A 199 24.45 -11.35 -10.41
C THR A 199 24.84 -9.89 -10.66
N VAL A 200 23.84 -9.03 -10.83
CA VAL A 200 24.01 -7.70 -11.45
C VAL A 200 24.92 -6.81 -10.59
N ALA A 201 25.01 -7.04 -9.26
CA ALA A 201 25.92 -6.31 -8.36
C ALA A 201 27.10 -7.12 -7.82
N VAL A 202 27.29 -8.42 -8.12
CA VAL A 202 28.65 -8.96 -7.96
C VAL A 202 29.47 -8.21 -8.99
N ILE A 203 28.97 -8.22 -10.22
CA ILE A 203 29.60 -7.58 -11.37
C ILE A 203 29.60 -6.06 -11.18
N GLY A 204 28.47 -5.48 -10.77
CA GLY A 204 28.45 -4.07 -10.44
C GLY A 204 29.38 -3.68 -9.27
N SER A 205 29.63 -4.58 -8.31
CA SER A 205 30.56 -4.25 -7.21
C SER A 205 31.95 -4.12 -7.77
N VAL A 206 32.33 -5.06 -8.63
CA VAL A 206 33.63 -5.12 -9.29
C VAL A 206 33.85 -3.88 -10.15
N GLU A 207 32.88 -3.51 -10.99
CA GLU A 207 32.96 -2.36 -11.92
C GLU A 207 33.21 -1.02 -11.20
N VAL A 208 32.64 -0.84 -9.99
CA VAL A 208 32.80 0.38 -9.17
C VAL A 208 34.14 0.41 -8.40
N GLY A 209 34.93 -0.67 -8.42
CA GLY A 209 36.15 -0.80 -7.60
C GLY A 209 35.94 -1.51 -6.26
N GLY A 210 34.88 -2.30 -6.15
CA GLY A 210 34.66 -3.26 -5.07
C GLY A 210 33.86 -2.75 -3.88
N LEU A 211 33.64 -3.68 -2.95
CA LEU A 211 32.73 -3.61 -1.80
C LEU A 211 32.85 -2.33 -0.95
N ALA A 212 34.01 -1.68 -0.90
CA ALA A 212 34.25 -0.47 -0.12
C ALA A 212 34.21 0.85 -0.92
N LYS A 213 34.44 0.85 -2.24
CA LYS A 213 34.07 2.03 -3.07
C LYS A 213 32.54 2.15 -3.19
N VAL A 214 31.93 0.97 -3.12
CA VAL A 214 30.54 0.62 -2.79
C VAL A 214 30.19 0.84 -1.29
N TRP A 215 31.12 1.27 -0.44
CA TRP A 215 30.84 1.94 0.86
C TRP A 215 30.84 3.47 0.65
N GLU A 216 31.74 3.99 -0.20
CA GLU A 216 32.24 5.38 -0.20
C GLU A 216 31.69 6.37 -1.26
N ILE A 217 31.62 6.04 -2.56
CA ILE A 217 30.96 6.93 -3.58
C ILE A 217 29.50 7.11 -3.21
N ASN A 218 28.98 6.03 -2.64
CA ASN A 218 27.83 6.07 -1.80
C ASN A 218 28.01 7.15 -0.75
N GLU A 219 28.80 6.94 0.31
CA GLU A 219 29.04 7.88 1.42
C GLU A 219 29.40 9.37 1.06
N HIS A 220 29.49 9.75 -0.23
CA HIS A 220 29.64 11.12 -0.74
C HIS A 220 28.33 11.92 -1.02
N PHE A 221 27.29 11.34 -1.62
CA PHE A 221 26.09 12.06 -2.13
C PHE A 221 24.79 12.01 -1.24
N ASN A 222 24.90 12.39 0.04
CA ASN A 222 23.85 12.65 1.09
C ASN A 222 22.69 11.64 1.48
N ARG A 223 22.86 10.56 2.32
CA ARG A 223 21.76 9.69 2.88
C ARG A 223 22.00 8.74 4.11
N THR A 224 22.59 7.58 3.88
CA THR A 224 22.84 6.34 4.70
C THR A 224 21.83 5.75 5.73
N THR A 225 20.63 6.29 5.94
CA THR A 225 19.60 5.84 6.92
C THR A 225 19.03 4.38 6.92
N PHE A 226 18.74 3.76 8.10
CA PHE A 226 17.67 2.73 8.38
C PHE A 226 16.84 2.74 9.75
N PHE A 227 17.26 2.32 10.98
CA PHE A 227 16.48 2.41 12.28
C PHE A 227 16.65 3.73 13.13
N ASP A 228 15.62 4.43 13.66
CA ASP A 228 15.75 5.57 14.62
C ASP A 228 14.48 5.99 15.41
N PHE A 229 14.02 7.28 15.34
CA PHE A 229 13.31 8.04 16.39
C PHE A 229 12.27 9.26 16.07
N ASN A 230 11.76 9.65 14.87
CA ASN A 230 10.80 10.83 14.69
C ASN A 230 10.02 10.98 13.31
N PRO A 231 8.92 11.79 13.15
CA PRO A 231 7.77 11.31 12.36
C PRO A 231 6.80 12.28 11.57
N ASP A 232 7.08 13.49 11.10
CA ASP A 232 6.04 14.40 10.52
C ASP A 232 5.66 14.09 9.03
N PRO A 233 4.35 14.11 8.61
CA PRO A 233 3.68 13.07 7.78
C PRO A 233 3.42 13.14 6.26
N LYS A 234 3.60 14.23 5.51
CA LYS A 234 3.02 14.26 4.15
C LYS A 234 3.79 13.47 3.09
N VAL A 235 5.01 13.04 3.39
CA VAL A 235 6.06 12.76 2.39
C VAL A 235 6.72 11.39 2.68
N ARG A 236 7.96 10.97 2.35
CA ARG A 236 8.10 9.63 1.70
C ARG A 236 8.86 8.37 2.26
N ASN A 237 9.61 8.35 3.40
CA ASN A 237 9.95 7.17 4.26
C ASN A 237 10.85 7.57 5.48
N THR A 238 11.11 6.70 6.49
CA THR A 238 11.79 6.85 7.81
C THR A 238 11.77 5.47 8.55
N PHE A 239 12.40 5.26 9.71
CA PHE A 239 12.26 4.00 10.47
C PHE A 239 10.86 3.60 11.01
N TRP A 240 10.15 4.44 11.77
CA TRP A 240 9.73 5.77 11.35
C TRP A 240 8.42 5.61 10.58
N THR A 241 8.58 4.96 9.44
CA THR A 241 7.58 4.52 8.48
C THR A 241 7.91 3.15 7.85
N LEU A 242 8.97 2.46 8.27
CA LEU A 242 9.35 1.17 7.68
C LEU A 242 8.58 -0.05 8.19
N THR A 243 7.62 0.18 9.07
CA THR A 243 7.34 -0.73 10.17
C THR A 243 5.90 -0.60 10.60
N ILE A 244 5.58 0.36 11.48
CA ILE A 244 4.43 1.24 11.22
C ILE A 244 4.66 1.80 9.81
N GLY A 245 3.72 1.62 8.88
CA GLY A 245 3.99 1.66 7.45
C GLY A 245 3.77 0.35 6.73
N GLY A 246 4.72 -0.58 6.82
CA GLY A 246 4.45 -1.96 6.39
C GLY A 246 3.15 -2.44 7.04
N ALA A 247 3.01 -2.10 8.32
CA ALA A 247 1.83 -2.19 9.13
C ALA A 247 0.47 -2.21 8.38
N PHE A 248 0.00 -1.16 7.69
CA PHE A 248 -1.25 -1.16 6.89
C PHE A 248 -0.98 -1.33 5.41
N THR A 249 0.00 -2.17 5.07
CA THR A 249 0.35 -2.49 3.68
C THR A 249 0.30 -3.96 3.26
N ALA A 250 0.08 -4.94 4.15
CA ALA A 250 -0.45 -6.26 3.80
C ALA A 250 -1.81 -6.72 4.43
N MET A 251 -2.98 -6.27 3.95
CA MET A 251 -4.25 -7.01 3.85
C MET A 251 -5.12 -6.51 2.65
N PRO A 252 -5.60 -7.15 1.50
CA PRO A 252 -5.66 -8.45 0.69
C PRO A 252 -5.65 -10.02 0.99
N VAL A 253 -4.56 -10.79 1.19
CA VAL A 253 -4.42 -12.29 1.16
C VAL A 253 -4.24 -13.30 2.37
N TRP A 254 -4.41 -13.05 3.67
CA TRP A 254 -4.37 -14.09 4.73
C TRP A 254 -5.73 -14.79 4.97
N THR A 255 -6.72 -14.18 5.66
CA THR A 255 -7.49 -14.90 6.71
C THR A 255 -9.03 -14.99 6.64
N VAL A 256 -9.67 -14.65 5.52
CA VAL A 256 -11.15 -14.43 5.54
C VAL A 256 -12.02 -15.23 4.57
N SER A 257 -11.74 -15.23 3.27
CA SER A 257 -12.80 -15.44 2.28
C SER A 257 -12.41 -15.99 0.90
N GLN A 258 -11.80 -15.18 0.03
CA GLN A 258 -11.99 -15.29 -1.42
C GLN A 258 -11.27 -16.47 -2.09
N THR A 259 -9.97 -16.56 -1.89
CA THR A 259 -9.02 -16.84 -2.98
C THR A 259 -7.99 -17.91 -2.66
N ALA A 260 -7.58 -18.09 -1.40
CA ALA A 260 -6.84 -19.30 -1.03
C ALA A 260 -7.12 -19.83 0.37
N VAL A 261 -8.32 -20.38 0.56
CA VAL A 261 -8.29 -21.82 0.87
C VAL A 261 -7.96 -22.48 -0.47
N GLN A 262 -6.66 -22.38 -0.81
CA GLN A 262 -5.94 -22.91 -1.97
C GLN A 262 -4.49 -23.20 -1.56
N ARG A 263 -3.54 -22.29 -1.73
CA ARG A 263 -2.08 -22.54 -1.70
C ARG A 263 -1.45 -23.09 -0.41
N PHE A 264 -2.19 -23.19 0.69
CA PHE A 264 -1.77 -22.67 2.01
C PHE A 264 -2.04 -23.74 3.24
N LEU A 265 -3.18 -23.91 4.00
CA LEU A 265 -3.77 -24.90 4.95
C LEU A 265 -4.42 -26.14 4.24
N ALA A 266 -3.67 -27.20 4.00
CA ALA A 266 -4.19 -28.55 3.99
C ALA A 266 -5.04 -28.89 5.23
N ILE A 267 -4.51 -28.92 6.45
CA ILE A 267 -3.14 -28.92 6.95
C ILE A 267 -3.25 -29.90 8.16
N ARG A 268 -2.33 -30.87 8.41
CA ARG A 268 -2.49 -32.07 9.28
C ARG A 268 -2.42 -31.88 10.82
N THR A 269 -1.34 -31.29 11.38
CA THR A 269 -1.26 -30.84 12.82
C THR A 269 -0.93 -29.33 12.99
N LEU A 270 -1.84 -28.40 13.36
CA LEU A 270 -1.78 -26.90 13.19
C LEU A 270 -0.51 -26.14 13.62
N LYS A 271 0.42 -26.83 14.29
CA LYS A 271 1.82 -26.48 14.49
C LYS A 271 2.69 -26.56 13.23
N ASP A 272 2.21 -27.23 12.22
CA ASP A 272 2.79 -27.36 10.90
C ASP A 272 2.03 -26.48 9.89
N ALA A 273 1.17 -25.60 10.42
CA ALA A 273 0.98 -24.14 10.02
C ALA A 273 2.69 -21.83 10.96
N LYS A 274 3.04 -21.37 12.23
CA LYS A 274 4.15 -21.79 13.16
C LYS A 274 5.49 -22.21 12.58
N ARG A 275 5.61 -22.36 11.26
CA ARG A 275 6.81 -22.83 10.60
C ARG A 275 7.00 -22.07 9.31
N ALA A 276 6.21 -22.30 8.27
CA ALA A 276 6.37 -21.54 7.05
C ALA A 276 5.79 -20.11 7.11
N VAL A 277 4.91 -19.76 8.07
CA VAL A 277 4.79 -18.35 8.47
C VAL A 277 5.98 -17.89 9.34
N TRP A 278 6.34 -18.63 10.41
CA TRP A 278 7.29 -18.17 11.45
C TRP A 278 8.78 -18.47 11.26
N MET A 279 9.18 -19.75 11.17
CA MET A 279 10.60 -20.14 11.04
C MET A 279 11.20 -19.58 9.74
N ASN A 280 10.32 -19.18 8.84
CA ASN A 280 10.57 -18.42 7.64
C ASN A 280 10.62 -16.89 7.88
N VAL A 281 10.89 -16.43 9.11
CA VAL A 281 11.37 -15.06 9.42
C VAL A 281 12.60 -14.59 8.61
N PRO A 282 13.57 -15.42 8.16
CA PRO A 282 14.78 -14.89 7.53
C PRO A 282 14.56 -14.50 6.08
N GLY A 283 13.43 -14.87 5.50
CA GLY A 283 12.96 -14.27 4.26
C GLY A 283 12.02 -13.10 4.46
N LEU A 284 12.06 -12.47 5.63
CA LEU A 284 11.78 -11.04 5.70
C LEU A 284 13.07 -10.23 5.38
N ILE A 285 14.22 -10.91 5.15
CA ILE A 285 15.55 -10.36 5.42
C ILE A 285 16.76 -10.86 4.59
N VAL A 286 17.42 -11.98 4.96
CA VAL A 286 18.83 -11.90 5.41
C VAL A 286 19.93 -12.62 4.61
N ILE A 287 19.70 -13.85 4.13
CA ILE A 287 20.53 -15.02 4.53
C ILE A 287 21.98 -15.17 4.03
N VAL A 288 22.74 -14.08 3.83
CA VAL A 288 24.20 -14.05 4.12
C VAL A 288 24.70 -12.72 4.75
N THR A 289 23.80 -11.76 5.00
CA THR A 289 23.90 -10.57 5.90
C THR A 289 25.01 -9.52 5.70
N LEU A 290 26.09 -9.83 4.98
CA LEU A 290 27.18 -8.89 4.63
C LEU A 290 27.48 -8.87 3.13
N CYS A 291 27.37 -10.02 2.44
CA CYS A 291 27.23 -10.03 0.98
C CYS A 291 25.76 -9.76 0.64
N CYS A 292 25.41 -8.48 0.64
CA CYS A 292 24.12 -7.88 0.35
C CYS A 292 24.38 -6.48 -0.24
N LEU A 293 24.23 -6.27 -1.55
CA LEU A 293 24.83 -5.10 -2.21
C LEU A 293 24.01 -4.46 -3.36
N ASP A 294 22.84 -3.89 -3.05
CA ASP A 294 21.91 -3.16 -3.97
C ASP A 294 22.48 -2.00 -4.83
N GLY A 295 22.21 -0.75 -4.44
CA GLY A 295 22.68 0.47 -5.13
C GLY A 295 22.91 1.68 -4.23
N LEU A 296 23.84 1.71 -3.27
CA LEU A 296 24.82 0.71 -2.83
C LEU A 296 25.83 0.28 -3.89
N VAL A 297 25.48 -0.63 -4.78
CA VAL A 297 26.28 -0.84 -5.99
C VAL A 297 25.83 0.16 -7.06
N ILE A 298 25.52 -0.27 -8.27
CA ILE A 298 26.17 0.39 -9.41
C ILE A 298 25.57 1.73 -9.79
N PHE A 299 24.64 2.31 -9.02
CA PHE A 299 24.41 3.76 -8.98
C PHE A 299 25.73 4.56 -9.11
N ALA A 300 26.77 3.99 -8.50
CA ALA A 300 28.02 4.61 -8.16
C ALA A 300 28.98 5.02 -9.31
N VAL A 301 28.62 5.02 -10.62
CA VAL A 301 29.44 5.78 -11.62
C VAL A 301 28.63 6.67 -12.59
N TYR A 302 27.38 6.34 -12.97
CA TYR A 302 26.44 7.33 -13.52
C TYR A 302 25.95 8.23 -12.36
N SER A 303 26.48 8.05 -11.14
CA SER A 303 26.61 9.07 -10.09
C SER A 303 27.19 10.40 -10.64
N GLY A 304 28.05 10.32 -11.67
CA GLY A 304 28.55 11.47 -12.44
C GLY A 304 27.53 12.08 -13.44
N CYS A 305 26.33 11.55 -13.58
CA CYS A 305 25.38 12.01 -14.60
C CYS A 305 23.92 11.81 -14.18
N ASP A 306 23.02 12.14 -15.09
CA ASP A 306 21.58 11.96 -14.98
C ASP A 306 21.03 11.80 -16.40
N LEU A 307 20.59 10.59 -16.74
CA LEU A 307 20.24 10.22 -18.12
C LEU A 307 18.74 10.13 -18.36
N ILE A 308 17.96 10.62 -17.40
CA ILE A 308 16.71 11.30 -17.74
C ILE A 308 17.05 12.63 -18.42
N LYS A 309 18.05 13.38 -17.92
CA LYS A 309 18.46 14.67 -18.53
C LYS A 309 19.22 14.49 -19.85
N ASP A 310 20.15 13.56 -19.94
CA ASP A 310 20.77 13.10 -21.21
C ASP A 310 19.77 12.31 -22.10
N LYS A 311 18.55 12.09 -21.60
CA LYS A 311 17.37 11.48 -22.27
C LYS A 311 17.43 9.99 -22.55
N LYS A 312 18.54 9.30 -22.33
CA LYS A 312 18.71 7.92 -22.78
C LYS A 312 18.03 6.86 -21.88
N ILE A 313 17.41 7.28 -20.76
CA ILE A 313 16.20 6.63 -20.20
C ILE A 313 15.02 7.62 -20.15
N THR A 314 13.78 7.16 -20.40
CA THR A 314 12.61 8.07 -20.54
C THR A 314 11.95 8.41 -19.23
N SER A 315 12.08 7.49 -18.30
CA SER A 315 11.58 7.55 -16.96
C SER A 315 12.76 7.01 -16.15
N ASN A 316 13.12 7.68 -15.06
CA ASN A 316 14.12 7.21 -14.07
C ASN A 316 13.98 5.67 -13.89
N ASP A 317 12.72 5.27 -13.82
CA ASP A 317 11.99 4.06 -14.14
C ASP A 317 12.41 3.26 -15.42
N GLN A 318 13.70 3.10 -15.74
CA GLN A 318 14.20 2.27 -16.87
C GLN A 318 15.66 1.83 -16.73
N THR A 319 16.35 2.39 -15.75
CA THR A 319 17.77 2.27 -15.45
C THR A 319 18.28 0.85 -15.26
N LEU A 320 17.88 0.03 -14.28
CA LEU A 320 18.54 -1.28 -14.11
C LEU A 320 18.43 -2.15 -15.38
N PRO A 321 17.26 -2.24 -16.05
CA PRO A 321 17.16 -2.81 -17.39
C PRO A 321 18.23 -2.26 -18.34
N TYR A 322 18.42 -0.95 -18.42
CA TYR A 322 19.50 -0.39 -19.23
C TYR A 322 20.91 -0.59 -18.65
N PHE A 323 21.13 -0.72 -17.33
CA PHE A 323 22.43 -1.10 -16.76
C PHE A 323 22.84 -2.51 -17.19
N VAL A 324 21.89 -3.44 -17.16
CA VAL A 324 22.07 -4.82 -17.64
C VAL A 324 22.43 -4.82 -19.13
N ILE A 325 21.78 -3.99 -19.95
CA ILE A 325 22.20 -3.78 -21.36
C ILE A 325 23.55 -3.07 -21.44
N ASN A 326 23.86 -2.15 -20.52
CA ASN A 326 24.98 -1.24 -20.73
C ASN A 326 26.34 -1.88 -20.44
N LYS A 327 26.51 -2.55 -19.29
CA LYS A 327 27.72 -3.35 -19.04
C LYS A 327 27.52 -4.82 -19.36
N LEU A 328 26.44 -5.40 -18.83
CA LEU A 328 26.32 -6.87 -18.78
C LEU A 328 26.06 -7.51 -20.14
N HIS A 329 25.78 -6.74 -21.21
CA HIS A 329 25.69 -7.26 -22.58
C HIS A 329 26.94 -8.03 -23.05
N ASN A 330 28.12 -7.65 -22.55
CA ASN A 330 29.36 -8.36 -22.87
C ASN A 330 29.43 -9.76 -22.24
N LEU A 331 28.63 -10.01 -21.20
CA LEU A 331 28.56 -11.26 -20.45
C LEU A 331 27.32 -12.06 -20.88
N LYS A 332 27.46 -12.75 -22.02
CA LYS A 332 26.41 -13.55 -22.68
C LYS A 332 25.66 -14.45 -21.70
N GLY A 333 24.33 -14.35 -21.68
CA GLY A 333 23.44 -15.13 -20.82
C GLY A 333 22.98 -14.39 -19.56
N LEU A 334 23.68 -13.34 -19.11
CA LEU A 334 23.30 -12.58 -17.91
C LEU A 334 22.12 -11.62 -18.15
N PRO A 335 22.05 -10.86 -19.26
CA PRO A 335 20.80 -10.17 -19.66
C PRO A 335 19.59 -11.11 -19.76
N GLY A 336 19.78 -12.32 -20.28
CA GLY A 336 18.75 -13.38 -20.35
C GLY A 336 18.31 -13.86 -18.98
N MET A 337 19.25 -14.14 -18.08
CA MET A 337 18.97 -14.55 -16.70
C MET A 337 18.30 -13.43 -15.89
N PHE A 338 18.69 -12.18 -16.08
CA PHE A 338 18.02 -11.03 -15.46
C PHE A 338 16.57 -10.92 -15.94
N THR A 339 16.36 -10.99 -17.25
CA THR A 339 15.01 -11.00 -17.85
C THR A 339 14.18 -12.17 -17.32
N ALA A 340 14.79 -13.36 -17.20
CA ALA A 340 14.16 -14.54 -16.63
C ALA A 340 13.77 -14.35 -15.16
N CYS A 341 14.59 -13.68 -14.36
CA CYS A 341 14.27 -13.28 -12.99
C CYS A 341 13.00 -12.40 -12.95
N LEU A 342 12.93 -11.34 -13.76
CA LEU A 342 11.75 -10.47 -13.81
C LEU A 342 10.46 -11.22 -14.15
N TYR A 343 10.54 -12.11 -15.16
CA TYR A 343 9.41 -12.90 -15.61
C TYR A 343 9.01 -13.97 -14.60
N ALA A 344 9.97 -14.62 -13.93
CA ALA A 344 9.72 -15.54 -12.84
C ALA A 344 8.85 -14.88 -11.73
N GLY A 345 9.17 -13.64 -11.36
CA GLY A 345 8.34 -12.85 -10.45
C GLY A 345 6.93 -12.54 -10.99
N ALA A 346 6.78 -12.21 -12.27
CA ALA A 346 5.45 -11.97 -12.83
C ALA A 346 4.59 -13.25 -12.97
N LEU A 347 5.21 -14.36 -13.40
CA LEU A 347 4.52 -15.62 -13.68
C LEU A 347 3.97 -16.26 -12.41
N SER A 348 4.78 -16.40 -11.36
CA SER A 348 4.33 -16.86 -10.04
C SER A 348 3.13 -16.07 -9.54
N THR A 349 3.25 -14.74 -9.57
CA THR A 349 2.26 -13.84 -9.03
C THR A 349 0.96 -13.89 -9.85
N GLY A 350 1.07 -13.91 -11.19
CA GLY A 350 -0.06 -14.07 -12.10
C GLY A 350 -0.78 -15.42 -11.97
N SER A 351 -0.02 -16.51 -11.95
CA SER A 351 -0.55 -17.88 -11.86
C SER A 351 -1.25 -18.14 -10.53
N SER A 352 -0.65 -17.66 -9.44
CA SER A 352 -1.25 -17.69 -8.13
C SER A 352 -2.59 -16.93 -8.07
N ALA A 353 -2.64 -15.74 -8.68
CA ALA A 353 -3.85 -14.91 -8.71
C ALA A 353 -4.96 -15.45 -9.63
N LEU A 354 -4.63 -15.98 -10.82
CA LEU A 354 -5.59 -16.57 -11.74
C LEU A 354 -6.24 -17.84 -11.15
N ASN A 355 -5.48 -18.66 -10.44
CA ASN A 355 -6.01 -19.82 -9.73
C ASN A 355 -6.97 -19.35 -8.61
N ALA A 356 -6.54 -18.38 -7.80
CA ALA A 356 -7.34 -17.72 -6.77
C ALA A 356 -8.69 -17.17 -7.27
N MET A 357 -8.69 -16.42 -8.38
CA MET A 357 -9.92 -15.90 -9.01
C MET A 357 -10.83 -17.02 -9.55
N SER A 358 -10.27 -18.19 -9.85
CA SER A 358 -11.01 -19.36 -10.32
C SER A 358 -11.72 -20.10 -9.20
N LEU A 359 -11.10 -20.24 -8.02
CA LEU A 359 -11.83 -20.65 -6.82
C LEU A 359 -12.93 -19.65 -6.52
N VAL A 360 -12.59 -18.35 -6.46
CA VAL A 360 -13.49 -17.21 -6.23
C VAL A 360 -14.79 -17.38 -6.98
N ILE A 361 -14.79 -17.36 -8.32
CA ILE A 361 -16.03 -17.50 -9.09
C ILE A 361 -16.74 -18.79 -8.73
N LEU A 362 -16.05 -19.93 -8.87
CA LEU A 362 -16.71 -21.22 -8.94
C LEU A 362 -17.65 -21.44 -7.75
N GLU A 363 -17.09 -21.48 -6.55
CA GLU A 363 -17.79 -22.23 -5.51
C GLU A 363 -18.93 -21.44 -4.84
N ASP A 364 -19.19 -20.21 -5.30
CA ASP A 364 -20.25 -19.33 -4.77
C ASP A 364 -21.08 -18.61 -5.83
N ILE A 365 -20.46 -17.90 -6.80
CA ILE A 365 -21.23 -17.35 -7.94
C ILE A 365 -21.92 -18.53 -8.61
N ILE A 366 -21.16 -19.61 -8.83
CA ILE A 366 -21.61 -20.73 -9.66
C ILE A 366 -22.22 -21.87 -8.84
N LYS A 367 -21.45 -22.71 -8.11
CA LYS A 367 -21.93 -23.98 -7.50
C LYS A 367 -23.05 -23.79 -6.46
N LYS A 368 -23.46 -22.55 -6.18
CA LYS A 368 -24.55 -22.20 -5.26
C LYS A 368 -25.62 -21.26 -5.83
N ARG A 369 -25.47 -20.77 -7.08
CA ARG A 369 -26.61 -20.45 -7.98
C ARG A 369 -27.08 -21.70 -8.73
N MET A 370 -26.16 -22.61 -9.08
CA MET A 370 -26.41 -23.92 -9.67
C MET A 370 -25.99 -25.03 -8.70
N LYS A 371 -26.96 -25.72 -8.10
CA LYS A 371 -26.71 -26.69 -7.02
C LYS A 371 -26.27 -28.08 -7.50
N ASN A 372 -26.56 -28.44 -8.75
CA ASN A 372 -26.32 -29.78 -9.31
C ASN A 372 -25.07 -29.80 -10.22
N LEU A 373 -23.91 -29.45 -9.67
CA LEU A 373 -22.64 -29.41 -10.40
C LEU A 373 -21.73 -30.55 -9.95
N THR A 374 -21.36 -31.46 -10.86
CA THR A 374 -20.40 -32.51 -10.53
C THR A 374 -19.02 -31.90 -10.25
N ASP A 375 -18.21 -32.53 -9.40
CA ASP A 375 -16.93 -31.94 -9.03
C ASP A 375 -15.90 -31.92 -10.19
N SER A 376 -16.13 -32.75 -11.22
CA SER A 376 -15.36 -32.71 -12.47
C SER A 376 -15.77 -31.57 -13.40
N ASP A 377 -17.07 -31.29 -13.53
CA ASP A 377 -17.56 -30.13 -14.28
C ASP A 377 -17.11 -28.83 -13.60
N ALA A 378 -17.16 -28.81 -12.26
CA ALA A 378 -16.67 -27.70 -11.45
C ALA A 378 -15.15 -27.48 -11.63
N ALA A 379 -14.34 -28.55 -11.63
CA ALA A 379 -12.91 -28.46 -11.91
C ALA A 379 -12.65 -27.92 -13.34
N ARG A 380 -13.33 -28.44 -14.36
CA ARG A 380 -13.27 -27.92 -15.74
C ARG A 380 -13.65 -26.43 -15.81
N LEU A 381 -14.67 -26.03 -15.08
CA LEU A 381 -15.14 -24.65 -15.04
C LEU A 381 -14.12 -23.69 -14.39
N CYS A 382 -13.39 -24.11 -13.35
CA CYS A 382 -12.25 -23.34 -12.85
C CYS A 382 -11.14 -23.14 -13.90
N LYS A 383 -10.87 -24.14 -14.76
CA LYS A 383 -9.89 -23.97 -15.85
C LYS A 383 -10.36 -22.90 -16.85
N ILE A 384 -11.64 -22.92 -17.21
CA ILE A 384 -12.27 -21.91 -18.08
C ILE A 384 -12.20 -20.52 -17.44
N ILE A 385 -12.51 -20.39 -16.15
CA ILE A 385 -12.44 -19.11 -15.42
C ILE A 385 -11.01 -18.56 -15.40
N ALA A 386 -10.00 -19.41 -15.19
CA ALA A 386 -8.60 -19.01 -15.25
C ALA A 386 -8.23 -18.44 -16.63
N VAL A 387 -8.71 -19.06 -17.71
CA VAL A 387 -8.50 -18.56 -19.08
C VAL A 387 -9.22 -17.23 -19.32
N VAL A 388 -10.49 -17.10 -18.92
CA VAL A 388 -11.27 -15.86 -19.08
C VAL A 388 -10.60 -14.69 -18.36
N PHE A 389 -10.19 -14.87 -17.10
CA PHE A 389 -9.45 -13.81 -16.41
C PHE A 389 -8.06 -13.58 -17.01
N GLY A 390 -7.38 -14.60 -17.51
CA GLY A 390 -6.11 -14.45 -18.24
C GLY A 390 -6.25 -13.50 -19.44
N VAL A 391 -7.31 -13.67 -20.25
CA VAL A 391 -7.63 -12.79 -21.39
C VAL A 391 -7.97 -11.37 -20.92
N ILE A 392 -8.80 -11.20 -19.89
CA ILE A 392 -9.13 -9.88 -19.31
C ILE A 392 -7.87 -9.16 -18.83
N VAL A 393 -6.94 -9.91 -18.24
CA VAL A 393 -5.69 -9.41 -17.67
C VAL A 393 -4.67 -9.03 -18.74
N ILE A 394 -4.60 -9.78 -19.85
CA ILE A 394 -3.83 -9.40 -21.05
C ILE A 394 -4.41 -8.13 -21.68
N ALA A 395 -5.72 -8.08 -21.92
CA ALA A 395 -6.38 -6.91 -22.51
C ALA A 395 -6.18 -5.66 -21.64
N GLY A 396 -6.33 -5.82 -20.34
CA GLY A 396 -6.08 -4.79 -19.35
C GLY A 396 -4.65 -4.29 -19.27
N ALA A 397 -3.67 -5.17 -19.47
CA ALA A 397 -2.25 -4.82 -19.50
C ALA A 397 -1.89 -3.81 -20.59
N PHE A 398 -2.68 -3.67 -21.66
CA PHE A 398 -2.48 -2.64 -22.67
C PHE A 398 -2.92 -1.23 -22.22
N ILE A 399 -3.97 -1.15 -21.40
CA ILE A 399 -4.51 0.13 -20.88
C ILE A 399 -3.48 0.83 -19.98
N VAL A 400 -2.68 0.02 -19.28
CA VAL A 400 -1.60 0.42 -18.38
C VAL A 400 -0.68 1.48 -18.97
N LYS A 401 -0.37 1.40 -20.28
CA LYS A 401 0.57 2.29 -20.98
C LYS A 401 0.23 3.78 -20.86
N TYR A 402 -1.04 4.12 -20.65
CA TYR A 402 -1.59 5.42 -21.03
C TYR A 402 -1.54 6.51 -19.96
N VAL A 403 -0.38 6.73 -19.32
CA VAL A 403 -0.16 7.96 -18.54
C VAL A 403 1.27 8.54 -18.60
N GLY A 404 2.19 7.96 -19.37
CA GLY A 404 3.48 8.59 -19.74
C GLY A 404 4.65 8.19 -18.84
N THR A 405 5.30 9.15 -18.16
CA THR A 405 6.50 8.95 -17.31
C THR A 405 6.32 9.38 -15.83
N MET A 406 7.09 8.79 -14.90
CA MET A 406 7.25 9.04 -13.44
C MET A 406 6.20 8.45 -12.44
N VAL A 407 6.52 7.43 -11.61
CA VAL A 407 5.55 6.65 -10.77
C VAL A 407 5.85 6.26 -9.29
N LEU A 408 5.96 4.96 -8.87
CA LEU A 408 5.12 4.15 -7.91
C LEU A 408 4.37 4.76 -6.70
N GLN A 409 4.28 6.07 -6.63
CA GLN A 409 2.96 6.63 -6.89
C GLN A 409 2.65 6.37 -8.38
N LEU A 410 2.12 5.21 -8.77
CA LEU A 410 0.79 4.80 -8.34
C LEU A 410 0.56 3.34 -7.80
N ALA A 411 1.41 2.67 -6.98
CA ALA A 411 1.11 1.31 -6.37
C ALA A 411 1.06 1.06 -4.82
N TYR A 412 1.13 2.08 -3.91
CA TYR A 412 0.65 2.12 -2.47
C TYR A 412 -0.41 3.21 -1.80
N SER A 413 -1.39 3.93 -2.45
CA SER A 413 -2.65 4.71 -2.06
C SER A 413 -4.02 4.60 -2.90
N ILE A 414 -4.96 3.63 -2.65
CA ILE A 414 -6.09 3.15 -3.55
C ILE A 414 -7.54 3.02 -3.03
N PHE A 415 -7.80 2.71 -1.76
CA PHE A 415 -8.92 1.82 -1.41
C PHE A 415 -10.22 2.51 -0.97
N GLY A 416 -11.16 2.70 -1.91
CA GLY A 416 -12.38 3.48 -1.61
C GLY A 416 -13.67 3.23 -2.38
N ILE A 417 -13.72 3.29 -3.71
CA ILE A 417 -15.03 3.27 -4.43
C ILE A 417 -15.80 1.96 -4.24
N CYS A 418 -15.17 0.81 -4.48
CA CYS A 418 -15.75 -0.52 -4.26
C CYS A 418 -14.77 -1.60 -3.76
N GLY A 419 -13.46 -1.36 -3.58
CA GLY A 419 -12.83 -0.20 -2.94
C GLY A 419 -13.47 0.10 -1.58
N GLY A 420 -12.71 0.44 -0.53
CA GLY A 420 -13.25 0.88 0.77
C GLY A 420 -14.09 -0.22 1.43
N PRO A 421 -15.40 -0.29 1.17
CA PRO A 421 -16.15 -1.53 0.88
C PRO A 421 -15.48 -2.68 0.07
N LEU A 422 -14.14 -2.71 -0.17
CA LEU A 422 -13.34 -3.96 -0.18
C LEU A 422 -12.31 -4.03 0.97
N LEU A 423 -11.40 -3.06 1.15
CA LEU A 423 -10.37 -3.11 2.21
C LEU A 423 -10.93 -3.28 3.64
N GLY A 424 -12.17 -2.83 3.87
CA GLY A 424 -12.82 -2.85 5.18
C GLY A 424 -13.45 -4.16 5.60
N ILE A 425 -14.79 -4.18 5.67
CA ILE A 425 -15.71 -5.27 6.06
C ILE A 425 -15.21 -6.74 5.98
N PHE A 426 -14.21 -7.21 6.76
CA PHE A 426 -13.99 -8.61 7.23
C PHE A 426 -12.76 -8.71 8.17
N LEU A 427 -11.87 -7.72 8.16
CA LEU A 427 -10.92 -7.43 9.26
C LEU A 427 -11.62 -6.91 10.54
N LEU A 428 -12.95 -7.01 10.60
CA LEU A 428 -13.81 -7.08 11.78
C LEU A 428 -15.11 -7.81 11.35
N GLY A 429 -14.93 -8.83 10.52
CA GLY A 429 -15.90 -9.89 10.26
C GLY A 429 -15.83 -10.93 11.38
N MET A 430 -15.70 -12.22 11.03
CA MET A 430 -15.62 -13.52 11.77
C MET A 430 -15.41 -13.57 13.32
N PHE A 431 -14.97 -12.47 13.90
CA PHE A 431 -13.96 -12.31 14.92
C PHE A 431 -14.40 -11.29 15.98
N VAL A 432 -15.71 -11.12 16.21
CA VAL A 432 -16.29 -10.13 17.14
C VAL A 432 -17.66 -10.60 17.67
N ARG A 433 -18.31 -9.87 18.58
CA ARG A 433 -19.63 -10.19 19.12
C ARG A 433 -20.60 -8.99 19.25
N ARG A 434 -21.34 -8.57 18.21
CA ARG A 434 -22.48 -7.63 18.33
C ARG A 434 -23.60 -7.70 17.27
N ALA A 435 -23.50 -8.55 16.27
CA ALA A 435 -24.09 -8.29 14.95
C ALA A 435 -24.13 -9.53 14.02
N ASN A 436 -25.01 -9.45 13.03
CA ASN A 436 -25.11 -10.27 11.83
C ASN A 436 -24.76 -9.42 10.53
N SER A 437 -25.58 -9.53 9.47
CA SER A 437 -25.52 -8.89 8.13
C SER A 437 -25.82 -7.38 7.97
N LYS A 438 -24.91 -6.54 7.41
CA LYS A 438 -25.20 -5.15 6.97
C LYS A 438 -24.12 -4.39 6.15
N GLY A 439 -23.50 -3.33 6.70
CA GLY A 439 -22.79 -2.27 5.96
C GLY A 439 -21.37 -1.93 6.45
N ALA A 440 -20.63 -1.06 5.75
CA ALA A 440 -21.00 -0.32 4.53
C ALA A 440 -20.68 -1.08 3.23
N TYR A 441 -21.44 -0.81 2.17
CA TYR A 441 -21.43 -1.49 0.86
C TYR A 441 -21.05 -0.49 -0.25
N ALA A 442 -20.88 -0.91 -1.51
CA ALA A 442 -20.89 -0.04 -2.69
C ALA A 442 -21.34 -0.81 -3.95
N GLY A 443 -21.92 -0.19 -5.00
CA GLY A 443 -22.42 1.18 -5.13
C GLY A 443 -23.15 1.35 -6.48
N VAL A 444 -24.33 1.99 -6.52
CA VAL A 444 -25.18 2.06 -7.76
C VAL A 444 -26.29 3.15 -7.79
N PHE A 445 -26.27 4.22 -6.97
CA PHE A 445 -27.34 5.25 -7.00
C PHE A 445 -26.89 6.73 -6.82
N SER A 446 -26.81 7.31 -5.62
CA SER A 446 -26.49 8.74 -5.47
C SER A 446 -24.96 9.00 -5.47
N GLY A 447 -24.27 8.95 -6.62
CA GLY A 447 -22.89 9.44 -6.71
C GLY A 447 -22.16 9.41 -8.07
N CYS A 448 -21.39 10.44 -8.41
CA CYS A 448 -20.42 10.42 -9.52
C CYS A 448 -19.19 11.32 -9.25
N ALA A 449 -18.84 12.23 -10.15
CA ALA A 449 -17.49 12.79 -10.28
C ALA A 449 -17.07 13.86 -9.26
N LEU A 450 -17.95 14.34 -8.36
CA LEU A 450 -17.70 15.55 -7.56
C LEU A 450 -16.37 15.52 -6.77
N THR A 451 -16.04 14.40 -6.13
CA THR A 451 -14.79 14.23 -5.36
C THR A 451 -13.59 13.81 -6.19
N ALA A 452 -13.56 14.03 -7.51
CA ALA A 452 -12.39 13.72 -8.35
C ALA A 452 -11.07 14.25 -7.73
N TRP A 453 -11.15 15.41 -7.08
CA TRP A 453 -10.03 16.16 -6.51
C TRP A 453 -9.19 15.44 -5.43
N VAL A 454 -9.61 14.28 -4.89
CA VAL A 454 -8.69 13.45 -4.08
C VAL A 454 -7.67 12.70 -4.95
N PHE A 455 -7.93 12.50 -6.25
CA PHE A 455 -6.91 12.19 -7.28
C PHE A 455 -6.74 13.30 -8.35
N LEU A 456 -7.38 14.47 -8.21
CA LEU A 456 -6.88 15.73 -8.79
C LEU A 456 -6.12 16.66 -7.78
N GLY A 457 -5.42 16.20 -6.75
CA GLY A 457 -5.13 14.82 -6.32
C GLY A 457 -3.96 14.65 -5.36
N SER A 458 -3.57 13.40 -5.06
CA SER A 458 -2.23 13.08 -4.52
C SER A 458 -1.14 13.35 -5.59
N VAL A 459 -1.03 14.60 -6.08
CA VAL A 459 -0.26 15.02 -7.27
C VAL A 459 0.29 16.48 -7.21
N PHE A 460 0.08 17.33 -8.22
CA PHE A 460 0.95 18.46 -8.60
C PHE A 460 0.22 19.83 -8.60
N TYR A 461 0.13 20.46 -7.43
CA TYR A 461 -0.25 21.87 -7.23
C TYR A 461 0.60 22.92 -7.98
N PRO A 462 1.95 22.82 -8.14
CA PRO A 462 2.90 21.85 -7.59
C PRO A 462 3.41 22.17 -6.18
N PRO A 463 3.60 21.16 -5.31
CA PRO A 463 4.37 21.31 -4.08
C PRO A 463 5.75 20.63 -4.20
N ASN A 464 6.84 21.36 -3.96
CA ASN A 464 8.17 20.91 -3.51
C ASN A 464 8.98 19.83 -4.28
N LYS A 465 8.42 18.63 -4.49
CA LYS A 465 9.00 17.26 -4.47
C LYS A 465 9.44 16.70 -3.10
N TYR A 466 10.54 17.06 -2.45
CA TYR A 466 11.72 17.75 -2.91
C TYR A 466 12.69 16.81 -3.66
N PRO A 467 13.42 17.28 -4.69
CA PRO A 467 14.45 16.53 -5.48
C PRO A 467 15.81 15.98 -4.71
N GLY A 468 17.19 14.10 -4.91
CA GLY A 468 18.50 13.46 -4.50
C GLY A 468 19.67 13.83 -5.43
N THR A 469 20.84 14.19 -4.88
CA THR A 469 21.91 14.88 -5.63
C THR A 469 22.46 14.05 -6.79
N THR A 470 22.18 14.47 -8.03
CA THR A 470 22.72 13.85 -9.25
C THR A 470 23.59 14.85 -10.00
N SER A 471 24.79 14.44 -10.42
CA SER A 471 25.64 15.23 -11.33
C SER A 471 25.03 15.30 -12.75
N VAL A 472 25.54 16.20 -13.58
CA VAL A 472 25.39 16.16 -15.05
C VAL A 472 26.74 16.32 -15.76
N ARG A 473 27.84 16.43 -15.01
CA ARG A 473 29.16 16.86 -15.53
C ARG A 473 29.78 15.78 -16.40
N GLU A 474 29.56 14.51 -16.06
CA GLU A 474 30.14 13.39 -16.78
C GLU A 474 29.25 12.98 -17.99
N CYS A 475 28.11 13.64 -18.23
CA CYS A 475 27.15 13.36 -19.29
C CYS A 475 27.64 13.69 -20.71
N GLN A 476 27.08 13.00 -21.71
CA GLN A 476 27.38 13.25 -23.13
C GLN A 476 26.95 14.65 -23.57
N PHE A 477 25.67 15.02 -23.38
CA PHE A 477 25.17 16.33 -23.84
C PHE A 477 25.92 17.54 -23.21
N TYR A 478 26.42 17.37 -21.98
CA TYR A 478 27.18 18.40 -21.27
C TYR A 478 28.62 18.50 -21.81
N LYS A 479 29.29 17.35 -22.00
CA LYS A 479 30.61 17.27 -22.65
C LYS A 479 30.57 17.85 -24.07
N ASP A 480 29.56 17.49 -24.86
CA ASP A 480 29.37 17.99 -26.21
C ASP A 480 29.18 19.52 -26.19
N ALA A 481 28.32 20.06 -25.31
CA ALA A 481 28.10 21.51 -25.19
C ALA A 481 29.37 22.29 -24.82
N VAL A 482 30.19 21.77 -23.90
CA VAL A 482 31.49 22.35 -23.51
C VAL A 482 32.53 22.23 -24.64
N TYR A 483 32.50 21.15 -25.42
CA TYR A 483 33.38 20.96 -26.56
C TYR A 483 33.09 21.97 -27.68
N TYR A 484 31.82 22.20 -28.03
CA TYR A 484 31.47 23.17 -29.08
C TYR A 484 31.81 24.62 -28.70
N THR A 485 31.70 25.03 -27.44
CA THR A 485 32.17 26.37 -27.01
C THR A 485 33.69 26.49 -26.90
N SER A 486 34.42 25.40 -26.65
CA SER A 486 35.89 25.43 -26.58
C SER A 486 36.60 25.25 -27.93
N LEU A 487 35.89 24.90 -29.01
CA LEU A 487 36.39 24.97 -30.38
C LEU A 487 36.38 26.39 -30.96
N ASP A 488 35.30 27.15 -30.75
CA ASP A 488 35.01 28.41 -31.47
C ASP A 488 36.09 29.48 -31.26
N HIS A 489 36.71 29.51 -30.07
CA HIS A 489 37.81 30.42 -29.71
C HIS A 489 39.05 30.35 -30.63
N ASN A 490 39.19 29.29 -31.43
CA ASN A 490 40.31 29.11 -32.39
C ASN A 490 39.89 29.22 -33.87
N ALA A 491 38.61 29.44 -34.19
CA ALA A 491 38.07 29.26 -35.55
C ALA A 491 37.33 30.49 -36.11
N THR A 492 38.06 31.58 -36.35
CA THR A 492 37.54 32.82 -36.96
C THR A 492 37.29 32.71 -38.48
N THR A 493 36.42 31.80 -38.96
CA THR A 493 35.83 31.88 -40.33
C THR A 493 34.66 30.89 -40.60
N SER A 494 33.42 31.30 -40.29
CA SER A 494 32.21 31.04 -41.12
C SER A 494 30.95 31.56 -40.42
N LEU A 495 30.51 32.78 -40.75
CA LEU A 495 29.26 33.35 -40.21
C LEU A 495 28.05 32.93 -41.05
N ASN A 496 27.12 32.21 -40.42
CA ASN A 496 25.66 32.44 -40.45
C ASN A 496 24.87 31.19 -39.99
N VAL A 497 25.38 29.98 -40.24
CA VAL A 497 24.81 28.74 -39.69
C VAL A 497 25.24 28.53 -38.22
N THR A 498 26.38 29.10 -37.84
CA THR A 498 26.98 29.05 -36.51
C THR A 498 26.18 29.79 -35.45
N ALA A 499 25.68 31.00 -35.72
CA ALA A 499 25.06 31.87 -34.71
C ALA A 499 23.77 31.30 -34.07
N GLU A 500 22.95 30.56 -34.81
CA GLU A 500 21.74 29.94 -34.25
C GLU A 500 22.08 28.70 -33.39
N ILE A 501 23.11 27.96 -33.78
CA ILE A 501 23.66 26.85 -32.98
C ILE A 501 24.29 27.42 -31.71
N LEU A 502 25.07 28.50 -31.81
CA LEU A 502 25.70 29.21 -30.69
C LEU A 502 24.65 29.73 -29.71
N ASN A 503 23.59 30.41 -30.17
CA ASN A 503 22.50 30.84 -29.28
C ASN A 503 21.78 29.66 -28.59
N LYS A 504 21.70 28.49 -29.23
CA LYS A 504 21.14 27.28 -28.61
C LYS A 504 22.10 26.59 -27.64
N SER A 505 23.41 26.51 -27.94
CA SER A 505 24.41 25.95 -27.02
C SER A 505 24.67 26.88 -25.85
N GLN A 506 24.73 28.19 -26.08
CA GLN A 506 24.82 29.22 -25.05
C GLN A 506 23.57 29.17 -24.16
N ALA A 507 22.34 29.13 -24.70
CA ALA A 507 21.13 28.98 -23.87
C ALA A 507 21.02 27.64 -23.11
N ILE A 508 21.75 26.59 -23.54
CA ILE A 508 21.89 25.33 -22.79
C ILE A 508 22.94 25.49 -21.68
N LEU A 509 24.03 26.21 -21.93
CA LEU A 509 25.04 26.55 -20.92
C LEU A 509 24.48 27.56 -19.89
N ASP A 510 23.69 28.55 -20.30
CA ASP A 510 23.02 29.53 -19.42
C ASP A 510 21.92 28.89 -18.53
N GLN A 511 21.68 27.57 -18.62
CA GLN A 511 20.80 26.81 -17.70
C GLN A 511 21.43 25.57 -17.05
N TYR A 512 22.60 25.12 -17.51
CA TYR A 512 23.30 23.93 -16.97
C TYR A 512 24.82 24.14 -16.82
N GLY A 513 25.40 24.99 -17.68
CA GLY A 513 26.76 25.52 -17.64
C GLY A 513 26.97 26.55 -16.53
N ASP A 514 26.59 26.18 -15.31
CA ASP A 514 27.42 26.44 -14.14
C ASP A 514 27.13 25.37 -13.05
N GLY A 515 27.02 24.09 -13.43
CA GLY A 515 27.01 22.97 -12.47
C GLY A 515 25.79 22.89 -11.54
N TYR A 516 24.61 23.31 -12.00
CA TYR A 516 23.46 23.59 -11.13
C TYR A 516 22.80 22.35 -10.45
N ILE A 517 23.14 22.12 -9.18
CA ILE A 517 22.28 21.48 -8.15
C ILE A 517 21.13 22.48 -7.82
N TYR A 518 20.15 22.61 -8.72
CA TYR A 518 19.27 23.78 -8.86
C TYR A 518 18.02 23.86 -7.94
N ASN A 519 17.60 25.09 -7.62
CA ASN A 519 16.35 25.44 -6.92
C ASN A 519 15.76 26.75 -7.52
N PRO A 520 14.46 26.86 -7.85
CA PRO A 520 13.93 27.94 -8.69
C PRO A 520 13.21 29.06 -7.92
N HIS A 521 12.92 28.91 -6.62
CA HIS A 521 11.88 29.69 -5.95
C HIS A 521 12.30 30.25 -4.58
N LYS A 522 12.08 31.56 -4.42
CA LYS A 522 12.17 32.35 -3.19
C LYS A 522 11.29 33.63 -3.39
N PRO A 523 11.08 34.48 -2.36
CA PRO A 523 9.81 35.23 -2.23
C PRO A 523 9.57 36.48 -3.11
N HIS A 524 10.50 36.93 -3.97
CA HIS A 524 10.36 38.18 -4.75
C HIS A 524 10.50 37.97 -6.29
N GLY A 525 10.63 39.05 -7.08
CA GLY A 525 10.71 39.00 -8.54
C GLY A 525 10.82 40.40 -9.19
N LEU A 526 10.34 40.54 -10.42
CA LEU A 526 10.20 41.81 -11.17
C LEU A 526 8.97 41.76 -12.09
N THR A 527 8.35 42.91 -12.35
CA THR A 527 7.04 43.05 -13.02
C THR A 527 7.10 43.01 -14.55
N ILE A 528 6.00 42.55 -15.17
CA ILE A 528 5.89 42.20 -16.60
C ILE A 528 5.83 43.42 -17.55
N ASP A 529 5.75 44.65 -17.05
CA ASP A 529 5.47 45.83 -17.87
C ASP A 529 6.69 46.40 -18.63
N HIS A 530 7.93 45.98 -18.33
CA HIS A 530 9.10 46.39 -19.12
C HIS A 530 9.22 45.60 -20.45
N TRP A 531 8.71 44.37 -20.53
CA TRP A 531 8.86 43.50 -21.70
C TRP A 531 7.94 43.86 -22.88
N LYS A 532 6.81 44.54 -22.61
CA LYS A 532 5.81 44.89 -23.65
C LYS A 532 6.24 46.01 -24.61
N LYS A 533 7.41 46.64 -24.42
CA LYS A 533 7.87 47.77 -25.25
C LYS A 533 8.93 47.41 -26.30
N LEU A 534 9.42 46.17 -26.36
CA LEU A 534 10.47 45.74 -27.31
C LEU A 534 9.97 44.89 -28.49
N GLN A 535 8.66 44.75 -28.68
CA GLN A 535 8.09 43.89 -29.73
C GLN A 535 7.26 44.68 -30.78
N LYS A 536 7.92 45.62 -31.46
CA LYS A 536 7.44 46.25 -32.70
C LYS A 536 8.60 46.63 -33.65
N THR A 537 9.11 45.63 -34.37
CA THR A 537 9.78 45.82 -35.67
C THR A 537 9.74 44.52 -36.47
N ASP A 538 9.75 44.63 -37.79
CA ASP A 538 9.31 43.58 -38.72
C ASP A 538 10.20 42.34 -38.82
N THR A 539 9.56 41.17 -38.84
CA THR A 539 10.06 39.95 -39.51
C THR A 539 8.90 39.14 -40.09
N ALA A 540 8.06 39.79 -40.91
CA ALA A 540 6.94 39.16 -41.61
C ALA A 540 7.32 38.53 -42.96
N GLU A 541 8.58 38.09 -43.14
CA GLU A 541 9.07 37.61 -44.45
C GLU A 541 10.21 36.57 -44.40
N CYS A 542 10.09 35.49 -43.59
CA CYS A 542 11.04 34.37 -43.68
C CYS A 542 10.49 32.98 -43.30
N ILE A 543 9.22 32.67 -43.57
CA ILE A 543 8.71 31.28 -43.53
C ILE A 543 7.82 31.03 -44.75
N LYS A 544 8.44 30.73 -45.90
CA LYS A 544 7.72 30.27 -47.10
C LYS A 544 8.32 29.06 -47.83
N ASN A 545 9.49 28.57 -47.40
CA ASN A 545 10.14 27.39 -47.98
C ASN A 545 10.74 26.48 -46.88
N VAL A 546 9.90 25.66 -46.24
CA VAL A 546 10.34 24.44 -45.54
C VAL A 546 9.55 23.28 -46.13
N THR A 547 10.20 22.49 -46.98
CA THR A 547 9.60 21.32 -47.63
C THR A 547 9.46 20.15 -46.66
N ALA A 548 8.53 19.23 -46.96
CA ALA A 548 8.14 18.14 -46.06
C ALA A 548 9.31 17.20 -45.68
N ASP A 549 10.30 17.05 -46.55
CA ASP A 549 11.47 16.21 -46.31
C ASP A 549 12.33 16.69 -45.13
N THR A 550 12.40 18.00 -44.89
CA THR A 550 13.16 18.58 -43.76
C THR A 550 12.53 18.19 -42.42
N VAL A 551 11.19 18.14 -42.36
CA VAL A 551 10.44 17.66 -41.18
C VAL A 551 10.62 16.16 -40.99
N PHE A 552 10.61 15.38 -42.09
CA PHE A 552 10.85 13.94 -42.08
C PHE A 552 12.26 13.59 -41.57
N TRP A 553 13.27 14.37 -41.96
CA TRP A 553 14.65 14.19 -41.50
C TRP A 553 14.84 14.59 -40.02
N MET A 554 14.22 15.69 -39.56
CA MET A 554 14.21 16.07 -38.14
C MET A 554 13.56 15.00 -37.25
N MET A 555 12.45 14.41 -37.69
CA MET A 555 11.79 13.30 -36.97
C MET A 555 12.65 12.03 -36.92
N LYS A 556 13.55 11.83 -37.89
CA LYS A 556 14.48 10.70 -37.93
C LYS A 556 15.62 10.88 -36.93
N SER A 557 16.22 12.07 -36.83
CA SER A 557 17.30 12.35 -35.86
C SER A 557 16.85 12.35 -34.40
N LEU A 558 15.63 12.80 -34.10
CA LEU A 558 15.10 12.81 -32.72
C LEU A 558 14.88 11.41 -32.10
N LYS A 559 14.84 10.35 -32.92
CA LYS A 559 14.81 8.95 -32.42
C LYS A 559 16.18 8.43 -32.00
N ILE A 560 17.28 9.09 -32.40
CA ILE A 560 18.64 8.73 -31.97
C ILE A 560 18.90 9.20 -30.53
N THR A 561 18.34 10.37 -30.16
CA THR A 561 18.56 11.11 -28.90
C THR A 561 17.92 10.46 -27.65
N LYS A 562 17.93 9.13 -27.58
CA LYS A 562 17.30 8.31 -26.51
C LYS A 562 17.84 6.88 -26.36
N HIS A 563 18.58 6.35 -27.33
CA HIS A 563 18.63 4.88 -27.55
C HIS A 563 19.74 4.11 -26.80
N ILE A 564 20.68 4.79 -26.13
CA ILE A 564 22.09 4.30 -26.06
C ILE A 564 22.70 4.18 -24.64
N MET A 565 22.21 4.89 -23.62
CA MET A 565 22.94 5.08 -22.34
C MET A 565 22.02 5.17 -21.11
N ALA A 566 22.57 4.94 -19.92
CA ALA A 566 21.92 5.18 -18.62
C ALA A 566 22.77 5.79 -17.47
N GLU A 567 24.09 6.14 -17.60
CA GLU A 567 26.71 4.98 -17.26
C GLU A 567 27.28 4.31 -15.94
N ASP A 568 26.97 3.02 -15.69
CA ASP A 568 26.85 2.41 -14.36
C ASP A 568 25.70 2.94 -13.49
N HIS A 569 24.55 2.22 -13.41
CA HIS A 569 23.47 2.57 -12.46
C HIS A 569 22.47 1.44 -12.06
N PHE A 570 22.51 1.06 -10.77
CA PHE A 570 21.70 0.06 -10.04
C PHE A 570 21.76 -1.42 -10.50
N SER A 571 21.71 -2.34 -9.53
CA SER A 571 22.21 -3.71 -9.63
C SER A 571 21.67 -4.65 -8.51
N VAL A 572 22.23 -5.85 -8.27
CA VAL A 572 21.78 -6.83 -7.24
C VAL A 572 22.83 -7.85 -6.71
N VAL A 573 23.09 -7.88 -5.37
CA VAL A 573 23.95 -8.84 -4.59
C VAL A 573 23.48 -9.12 -3.16
N ASP A 574 22.35 -8.59 -2.76
CA ASP A 574 21.46 -9.35 -1.89
C ASP A 574 21.26 -10.79 -2.39
N TYR A 575 20.35 -11.53 -1.76
CA TYR A 575 19.71 -12.69 -2.37
C TYR A 575 20.60 -13.94 -2.57
N VAL A 576 21.93 -13.86 -2.42
CA VAL A 576 22.97 -14.90 -2.58
C VAL A 576 22.52 -16.34 -2.26
N VAL A 577 22.21 -16.62 -0.99
CA VAL A 577 21.62 -17.88 -0.49
C VAL A 577 20.22 -17.59 0.10
N PHE A 578 19.53 -16.60 -0.49
CA PHE A 578 18.94 -15.53 0.31
C PHE A 578 17.70 -14.88 -0.32
N SER A 579 17.40 -14.96 -1.64
CA SER A 579 16.02 -14.78 -2.18
C SER A 579 15.07 -15.93 -1.86
N ILE A 580 15.47 -16.78 -0.93
CA ILE A 580 14.62 -17.04 0.24
C ILE A 580 14.40 -15.74 1.10
N MET A 581 14.10 -14.60 0.44
CA MET A 581 13.80 -13.24 0.94
C MET A 581 12.28 -13.05 0.86
N LEU A 582 11.66 -11.90 0.57
CA LEU A 582 10.19 -11.76 0.71
C LEU A 582 9.30 -12.67 -0.14
N LEU A 583 9.92 -13.39 -1.07
CA LEU A 583 9.46 -14.64 -1.64
C LEU A 583 8.90 -15.62 -0.59
N ILE A 584 9.50 -15.68 0.60
CA ILE A 584 9.08 -16.43 1.78
C ILE A 584 7.73 -15.97 2.35
N SER A 585 7.17 -14.82 1.95
CA SER A 585 5.76 -14.55 2.22
C SER A 585 4.83 -15.51 1.44
N ALA A 586 5.34 -16.22 0.44
CA ALA A 586 4.68 -17.39 -0.12
C ALA A 586 5.14 -18.72 0.54
N LEU A 587 6.08 -18.71 1.49
CA LEU A 587 6.19 -19.71 2.58
C LEU A 587 5.20 -19.40 3.70
N ILE A 588 4.89 -18.13 3.99
CA ILE A 588 3.63 -17.80 4.69
C ILE A 588 2.49 -18.44 3.85
N GLY A 589 2.57 -18.31 2.52
CA GLY A 589 1.82 -19.07 1.50
C GLY A 589 1.79 -20.61 1.63
N ILE A 590 2.70 -21.22 2.41
CA ILE A 590 2.67 -22.58 3.01
C ILE A 590 1.49 -22.94 3.95
N TRP A 591 0.66 -21.97 4.39
CA TRP A 591 -0.11 -22.12 5.65
C TRP A 591 -1.67 -22.04 5.67
N TYR A 592 -2.43 -21.36 4.77
CA TYR A 592 -3.94 -21.26 4.77
C TYR A 592 -5.00 -21.75 3.64
N GLY A 593 -4.69 -22.45 2.48
CA GLY A 593 -5.30 -23.77 2.00
C GLY A 593 -4.62 -25.15 1.53
N CYS A 594 -3.31 -25.56 1.53
CA CYS A 594 -2.75 -26.90 1.12
C CYS A 594 -1.49 -27.63 1.77
N GLY A 595 -0.71 -27.20 2.80
CA GLY A 595 0.54 -27.83 3.37
C GLY A 595 0.50 -28.99 4.46
N PRO A 596 1.15 -28.88 5.67
CA PRO A 596 1.02 -29.85 6.81
C PRO A 596 0.32 -29.58 8.23
N GLY A 597 -0.41 -28.51 8.62
CA GLY A 597 -1.05 -28.26 9.99
C GLY A 597 -2.60 -28.30 10.42
N GLY A 598 -3.48 -27.27 10.35
CA GLY A 598 -4.96 -27.33 10.57
C GLY A 598 -5.87 -27.57 9.33
N ASN A 599 -6.99 -28.28 9.48
CA ASN A 599 -7.35 -29.38 8.56
C ASN A 599 -8.40 -29.20 7.43
N LYS A 600 -8.54 -30.31 6.65
CA LYS A 600 -9.72 -30.83 5.92
C LYS A 600 -10.54 -31.76 6.83
N GLN A 601 -11.86 -31.56 6.90
CA GLN A 601 -12.68 -31.93 8.07
C GLN A 601 -14.13 -32.32 7.62
N ARG A 602 -15.16 -32.32 8.50
CA ARG A 602 -16.57 -32.10 8.06
C ARG A 602 -17.50 -31.40 9.08
N THR A 603 -17.69 -31.94 10.29
CA THR A 603 -18.84 -31.62 11.17
C THR A 603 -18.82 -30.27 11.90
N THR A 604 -20.01 -29.71 12.12
CA THR A 604 -20.24 -28.25 12.14
C THR A 604 -20.15 -27.57 13.52
N ALA A 605 -18.99 -27.61 14.20
CA ALA A 605 -18.78 -26.88 15.46
C ALA A 605 -17.35 -26.37 15.79
N GLU A 606 -16.49 -26.09 14.79
CA GLU A 606 -15.07 -25.71 15.03
C GLU A 606 -14.51 -24.59 14.12
N TYR A 607 -15.35 -23.84 13.42
CA TYR A 607 -15.00 -22.65 12.61
C TYR A 607 -15.88 -21.45 12.98
N LEU A 608 -15.61 -20.28 12.37
CA LEU A 608 -16.27 -18.98 12.59
C LEU A 608 -16.20 -18.45 14.04
N LEU A 609 -16.94 -19.10 14.94
CA LEU A 609 -16.57 -19.22 16.33
C LEU A 609 -15.64 -20.45 16.43
N GLY A 610 -16.06 -21.51 17.13
CA GLY A 610 -15.34 -22.77 17.20
C GLY A 610 -13.85 -22.74 17.61
N ASP A 611 -13.28 -21.74 18.29
CA ASP A 611 -13.92 -20.76 19.20
C ASP A 611 -13.50 -19.31 18.92
N ARG A 612 -12.89 -19.02 17.74
CA ARG A 612 -11.87 -17.97 17.55
C ARG A 612 -10.74 -18.19 18.57
N GLN A 613 -10.17 -19.39 18.50
CA GLN A 613 -9.40 -19.98 19.59
C GLN A 613 -7.92 -19.54 19.57
N MET A 614 -7.65 -18.24 19.66
CA MET A 614 -6.31 -17.64 19.68
C MET A 614 -5.95 -17.02 21.05
N LYS A 615 -4.72 -17.20 21.58
CA LYS A 615 -4.11 -16.25 22.54
C LYS A 615 -3.44 -15.08 21.80
N ASN A 616 -2.63 -14.22 22.45
CA ASN A 616 -2.86 -12.76 22.32
C ASN A 616 -1.70 -11.74 22.46
N TRP A 617 -0.68 -12.01 23.29
CA TRP A 617 0.29 -10.98 23.68
C TRP A 617 1.43 -10.97 22.66
N PRO A 618 1.81 -12.16 22.22
CA PRO A 618 1.78 -12.49 20.82
C PRO A 618 0.33 -12.59 20.26
N VAL A 619 -0.17 -11.47 19.72
CA VAL A 619 -1.19 -11.18 18.64
C VAL A 619 -0.93 -9.75 18.21
N ALA A 620 -0.94 -8.89 19.22
CA ALA A 620 -0.67 -7.46 19.23
C ALA A 620 -0.21 -6.87 17.91
N ILE A 621 1.04 -7.09 17.49
CA ILE A 621 1.64 -6.32 16.40
C ILE A 621 0.85 -6.45 15.08
N SER A 622 0.01 -7.47 14.93
CA SER A 622 -0.99 -7.57 13.85
C SER A 622 -2.14 -6.55 13.98
N ILE A 623 -1.98 -5.54 14.82
CA ILE A 623 -2.78 -4.32 14.96
C ILE A 623 -1.89 -3.07 14.93
N LEU A 624 -0.64 -3.10 15.43
CA LEU A 624 0.39 -2.08 15.16
C LEU A 624 0.43 -1.75 13.66
N VAL A 625 0.25 -2.83 12.93
CA VAL A 625 -0.41 -3.03 11.65
C VAL A 625 -1.56 -2.09 11.23
N SER A 626 -2.80 -2.23 11.69
CA SER A 626 -3.98 -2.04 10.82
C SER A 626 -4.33 -0.63 10.30
N PHE A 627 -3.54 0.45 10.48
CA PHE A 627 -3.77 1.71 9.72
C PHE A 627 -2.60 2.41 9.00
N LEU A 628 -1.34 2.26 9.40
CA LEU A 628 -0.27 3.13 8.87
C LEU A 628 0.63 2.35 7.89
N SER A 629 0.81 2.80 6.64
CA SER A 629 0.21 2.02 5.53
C SER A 629 0.93 1.72 4.20
N ALA A 630 2.22 1.96 4.05
CA ALA A 630 2.85 2.38 2.80
C ALA A 630 2.50 3.79 2.36
N ILE A 631 1.28 4.27 2.62
CA ILE A 631 1.02 5.69 2.94
C ILE A 631 1.85 6.14 4.16
N THR A 632 2.18 5.19 5.02
CA THR A 632 3.09 5.43 6.14
C THR A 632 4.30 4.53 6.06
N LEU A 633 4.63 4.01 4.86
CA LEU A 633 6.00 3.94 4.32
C LEU A 633 6.31 5.26 3.56
N LEU A 634 5.29 6.06 3.23
CA LEU A 634 5.40 7.48 2.91
C LEU A 634 5.76 8.16 4.24
N GLY A 635 4.75 8.44 5.06
CA GLY A 635 4.47 9.82 5.43
C GLY A 635 5.58 10.63 6.10
N LEU A 636 6.24 9.98 7.03
CA LEU A 636 6.73 10.60 8.25
C LEU A 636 8.14 11.26 8.23
N PRO A 637 8.89 11.49 7.11
CA PRO A 637 10.14 12.29 7.16
C PRO A 637 9.96 13.78 6.89
N ALA A 638 8.88 14.15 6.22
CA ALA A 638 8.90 15.37 5.43
C ALA A 638 7.53 15.95 5.14
N GLU A 639 6.56 15.69 6.03
CA GLU A 639 6.20 16.91 6.74
C GLU A 639 7.47 17.38 7.50
N ILE A 640 8.26 16.66 8.34
CA ILE A 640 9.36 17.30 9.16
C ILE A 640 10.38 18.13 8.38
N TYR A 641 11.07 17.57 7.38
CA TYR A 641 11.97 18.36 6.52
C TYR A 641 11.27 19.61 5.97
N THR A 642 10.00 19.45 5.62
CA THR A 642 9.17 20.49 5.05
C THR A 642 8.60 21.45 6.11
N TYR A 643 8.18 21.01 7.32
CA TYR A 643 7.41 21.76 8.31
C TYR A 643 7.89 21.60 9.78
N GLY A 644 8.24 20.42 10.32
CA GLY A 644 9.00 20.31 11.60
C GLY A 644 8.72 19.04 12.44
N THR A 645 9.28 18.90 13.64
CA THR A 645 9.07 17.70 14.49
C THR A 645 7.67 17.60 15.11
N GLN A 646 6.77 18.53 14.77
CA GLN A 646 5.47 18.73 15.42
C GLN A 646 4.61 17.46 15.47
N PHE A 647 4.55 16.67 14.39
CA PHE A 647 3.74 15.43 14.36
C PHE A 647 4.07 14.39 15.42
N TYR A 648 5.23 14.44 16.05
CA TYR A 648 5.56 13.51 17.13
C TYR A 648 4.49 13.47 18.23
N LEU A 649 3.73 14.54 18.39
CA LEU A 649 2.56 14.64 19.25
C LEU A 649 1.40 13.68 18.87
N ILE A 650 1.39 13.06 17.68
CA ILE A 650 0.38 12.06 17.26
C ILE A 650 0.36 10.83 18.19
N ILE A 651 1.42 10.56 18.95
CA ILE A 651 1.46 9.41 19.87
C ILE A 651 0.44 9.57 20.98
N ILE A 652 0.20 10.81 21.41
CA ILE A 652 -0.87 11.13 22.35
C ILE A 652 -2.22 10.68 21.76
N SER A 653 -2.47 10.89 20.46
CA SER A 653 -3.65 10.35 19.77
C SER A 653 -3.70 8.82 19.78
N TYR A 654 -2.59 8.11 19.57
CA TYR A 654 -2.57 6.64 19.65
C TYR A 654 -2.89 6.10 21.05
N VAL A 655 -2.49 6.81 22.10
CA VAL A 655 -2.89 6.49 23.48
C VAL A 655 -4.38 6.80 23.70
N LEU A 656 -4.84 7.99 23.28
CA LEU A 656 -6.21 8.44 23.47
C LEU A 656 -7.25 7.57 22.74
N ILE A 657 -6.97 7.05 21.53
CA ILE A 657 -7.88 6.14 20.81
C ILE A 657 -7.99 4.75 21.46
N CYS A 658 -6.94 4.27 22.14
CA CYS A 658 -6.98 2.96 22.81
C CYS A 658 -7.99 2.93 23.97
N ILE A 659 -8.30 4.08 24.57
CA ILE A 659 -9.27 4.20 25.68
C ILE A 659 -10.71 3.88 25.22
N PRO A 660 -11.35 4.62 24.30
CA PRO A 660 -12.71 4.30 23.83
C PRO A 660 -12.76 2.97 23.08
N VAL A 661 -11.70 2.58 22.37
CA VAL A 661 -11.65 1.28 21.67
C VAL A 661 -11.63 0.13 22.69
N GLY A 662 -10.80 0.19 23.72
CA GLY A 662 -10.73 -0.84 24.77
C GLY A 662 -11.86 -0.82 25.79
N ALA A 663 -12.50 0.33 26.02
CA ALA A 663 -13.58 0.50 27.00
C ALA A 663 -14.99 0.35 26.40
N VAL A 664 -15.22 0.89 25.20
CA VAL A 664 -16.52 0.91 24.53
C VAL A 664 -16.54 -0.08 23.37
N TYR A 665 -15.77 0.17 22.31
CA TYR A 665 -15.98 -0.54 21.04
C TYR A 665 -15.66 -2.03 21.14
N ILE A 666 -14.49 -2.44 21.62
CA ILE A 666 -14.14 -3.87 21.72
C ILE A 666 -15.12 -4.64 22.62
N PRO A 667 -15.46 -4.22 23.86
CA PRO A 667 -16.40 -4.97 24.69
C PRO A 667 -17.82 -5.00 24.12
N MET A 668 -18.28 -3.89 23.53
CA MET A 668 -19.56 -3.82 22.85
C MET A 668 -19.59 -4.76 21.64
N PHE A 669 -18.53 -4.69 20.82
CA PHE A 669 -18.15 -5.64 19.77
C PHE A 669 -17.57 -6.95 20.34
N ARG A 670 -17.85 -7.27 21.60
CA ARG A 670 -17.61 -8.59 22.19
C ARG A 670 -18.74 -9.01 23.14
N ARG A 671 -19.96 -8.45 23.03
CA ARG A 671 -21.13 -8.89 23.81
C ARG A 671 -21.96 -10.03 23.18
N ILE A 672 -22.61 -9.90 22.01
CA ILE A 672 -23.48 -10.97 21.44
C ILE A 672 -22.75 -12.04 20.58
N LYS A 673 -22.63 -12.01 19.23
CA LYS A 673 -21.70 -12.87 18.40
C LYS A 673 -21.70 -12.50 16.89
N ILE A 674 -20.54 -12.48 16.18
CA ILE A 674 -20.39 -12.19 14.71
C ILE A 674 -19.29 -13.06 14.08
N THR A 675 -19.24 -13.46 12.82
CA THR A 675 -19.97 -13.06 11.61
C THR A 675 -19.57 -11.67 11.06
N SER A 676 -20.37 -10.59 11.08
CA SER A 676 -19.99 -9.26 10.54
C SER A 676 -20.46 -8.12 11.46
N VAL A 677 -19.75 -6.97 11.51
CA VAL A 677 -20.10 -5.89 12.49
C VAL A 677 -21.09 -4.86 11.97
N ASN A 678 -21.08 -4.58 10.65
CA ASN A 678 -22.28 -4.62 9.80
C ASN A 678 -23.62 -4.35 10.54
N GLU A 679 -24.23 -5.39 11.12
CA GLU A 679 -25.58 -5.38 11.69
C GLU A 679 -25.66 -4.86 13.11
N TYR A 680 -24.56 -4.32 13.63
CA TYR A 680 -24.74 -3.30 14.65
C TYR A 680 -25.54 -2.10 14.11
N LEU A 681 -25.55 -1.89 12.79
CA LEU A 681 -26.49 -1.01 12.11
C LEU A 681 -27.85 -1.66 11.77
N ASP A 682 -28.08 -2.98 11.92
CA ASP A 682 -29.34 -3.65 11.50
C ASP A 682 -30.19 -4.05 12.67
N MET A 683 -29.60 -4.75 13.64
CA MET A 683 -30.22 -5.02 14.92
C MET A 683 -30.64 -3.71 15.58
N ARG A 684 -29.89 -2.62 15.33
CA ARG A 684 -30.20 -1.29 15.88
C ARG A 684 -31.22 -0.46 15.09
N PHE A 685 -31.28 -0.56 13.75
CA PHE A 685 -32.05 0.40 12.91
C PHE A 685 -33.12 -0.28 12.04
N SER A 686 -33.13 -0.05 10.71
CA SER A 686 -34.03 -0.69 9.75
C SER A 686 -33.31 -0.96 8.43
N PHE A 687 -33.88 -1.82 7.59
CA PHE A 687 -33.16 -2.67 6.62
C PHE A 687 -32.14 -1.96 5.71
N GLY A 688 -32.32 -0.68 5.36
CA GLY A 688 -31.48 0.06 4.40
C GLY A 688 -30.19 0.72 4.92
N ALA A 689 -29.95 0.82 6.24
CA ALA A 689 -28.69 1.34 6.82
C ALA A 689 -27.47 0.40 6.64
N ARG A 690 -27.49 -0.33 5.51
CA ARG A 690 -26.89 -1.61 5.14
C ARG A 690 -25.72 -1.35 4.21
N MET A 691 -25.79 -1.84 2.97
CA MET A 691 -25.99 -0.97 1.83
C MET A 691 -25.29 0.39 2.03
N LEU A 692 -25.96 1.38 2.64
CA LEU A 692 -25.47 2.75 2.90
C LEU A 692 -23.93 2.91 2.89
N GLY A 693 -23.45 3.73 1.94
CA GLY A 693 -22.41 3.27 1.01
C GLY A 693 -23.08 2.97 -0.36
N CYS A 694 -23.59 1.77 -0.59
CA CYS A 694 -24.55 1.45 -1.67
C CYS A 694 -25.98 1.94 -1.36
N ALA A 695 -26.10 3.20 -0.96
CA ALA A 695 -27.18 4.07 -1.44
C ALA A 695 -26.64 5.12 -2.44
N PHE A 696 -25.32 5.17 -2.60
CA PHE A 696 -24.57 6.14 -3.40
C PHE A 696 -24.11 5.47 -4.72
N PHE A 697 -23.46 6.24 -5.58
CA PHE A 697 -22.63 5.82 -6.72
C PHE A 697 -23.30 5.49 -8.10
N LEU A 698 -24.18 6.37 -8.61
CA LEU A 698 -24.36 6.65 -10.06
C LEU A 698 -24.46 8.16 -10.42
N LEU A 699 -25.09 9.03 -9.61
CA LEU A 699 -25.13 10.51 -9.83
C LEU A 699 -24.91 11.36 -8.54
N SER A 700 -23.99 12.35 -8.57
CA SER A 700 -23.49 13.27 -7.50
C SER A 700 -22.06 13.00 -6.96
N VAL A 701 -21.87 12.46 -5.73
CA VAL A 701 -20.55 12.18 -5.10
C VAL A 701 -20.19 10.68 -5.03
N THR A 702 -19.07 10.26 -5.65
CA THR A 702 -18.55 8.87 -5.59
C THR A 702 -17.08 8.74 -5.26
N LEU A 703 -16.22 9.55 -5.89
CA LEU A 703 -14.81 9.21 -6.07
C LEU A 703 -14.08 9.21 -4.72
N TYR A 704 -13.90 8.00 -4.17
CA TYR A 704 -13.34 7.72 -2.85
C TYR A 704 -11.95 7.09 -2.99
N LEU A 705 -11.81 5.98 -3.72
CA LEU A 705 -10.54 5.24 -4.00
C LEU A 705 -9.41 5.54 -2.96
N PHE A 706 -8.23 6.00 -3.42
CA PHE A 706 -7.36 6.95 -2.73
C PHE A 706 -6.98 6.64 -1.25
N VAL A 707 -6.67 5.36 -0.92
CA VAL A 707 -6.20 4.88 0.41
C VAL A 707 -4.83 4.15 0.43
N ALA A 708 -4.59 2.87 0.03
CA ALA A 708 -3.24 2.22 0.07
C ALA A 708 -2.58 1.42 -1.15
N LEU A 709 -2.96 1.56 -2.46
CA LEU A 709 -2.20 1.33 -3.76
C LEU A 709 -2.11 2.62 -4.74
N PHE A 710 -0.91 3.21 -5.08
CA PHE A 710 -0.30 4.63 -5.06
C PHE A 710 0.59 5.25 -3.89
N ALA A 711 1.85 4.85 -3.51
CA ALA A 711 2.59 5.46 -2.34
C ALA A 711 4.16 5.46 -2.25
N PRO A 712 4.89 4.76 -1.32
CA PRO A 712 6.14 5.14 -0.59
C PRO A 712 7.41 5.11 -1.43
N SER A 713 7.21 5.46 -2.68
CA SER A 713 7.69 4.76 -3.84
C SER A 713 7.35 5.61 -5.08
N LEU A 714 7.16 6.92 -4.89
CA LEU A 714 7.70 7.93 -5.82
C LEU A 714 9.24 7.81 -5.96
N ALA A 715 9.85 6.74 -5.43
CA ALA A 715 11.05 6.14 -5.97
C ALA A 715 10.72 5.33 -7.21
N LEU A 716 10.03 4.16 -7.19
CA LEU A 716 9.74 3.34 -8.40
C LEU A 716 8.85 4.03 -9.47
N GLU A 717 8.96 5.34 -9.65
CA GLU A 717 9.69 5.75 -10.84
C GLU A 717 11.08 5.05 -10.92
N ALA A 718 12.15 5.76 -10.60
CA ALA A 718 13.51 5.31 -10.37
C ALA A 718 13.63 4.02 -9.52
N VAL A 719 14.20 2.92 -9.99
CA VAL A 719 15.20 2.79 -11.06
C VAL A 719 14.74 2.13 -12.35
N ALA A 720 13.65 1.36 -12.48
CA ALA A 720 13.71 0.27 -13.47
C ALA A 720 12.40 -0.28 -14.09
N GLY A 721 12.26 -0.05 -15.40
CA GLY A 721 11.51 -0.89 -16.36
C GLY A 721 10.06 -0.53 -16.58
N ILE A 722 9.69 0.75 -16.45
CA ILE A 722 8.41 1.14 -15.85
C ILE A 722 7.53 2.18 -16.60
N PRO A 723 8.04 3.40 -16.89
CA PRO A 723 7.27 4.65 -16.99
C PRO A 723 5.95 4.81 -16.16
N LEU A 724 5.25 5.96 -16.25
CA LEU A 724 3.95 6.19 -15.56
C LEU A 724 2.85 5.39 -16.25
N SER A 725 2.93 4.11 -15.90
CA SER A 725 2.28 2.98 -16.53
C SER A 725 2.56 1.70 -15.71
N VAL A 726 3.79 1.17 -15.63
CA VAL A 726 4.04 -0.10 -14.90
C VAL A 726 3.74 0.03 -13.42
N SER A 727 4.25 1.08 -12.80
CA SER A 727 4.40 1.16 -11.34
C SER A 727 3.10 1.58 -10.65
N ILE A 728 2.08 0.78 -10.92
CA ILE A 728 0.69 1.06 -10.65
C ILE A 728 -0.03 -0.22 -10.16
N VAL A 729 0.54 -1.42 -10.33
CA VAL A 729 -0.18 -2.67 -9.98
C VAL A 729 0.63 -3.79 -9.27
N ALA A 730 1.85 -4.17 -9.68
CA ALA A 730 2.44 -5.46 -9.26
C ALA A 730 2.44 -5.74 -7.75
N THR A 731 2.74 -4.71 -6.96
CA THR A 731 2.63 -4.62 -5.49
C THR A 731 1.43 -5.34 -4.87
N GLY A 732 0.29 -5.37 -5.56
CA GLY A 732 -0.91 -6.09 -5.10
C GLY A 732 -1.42 -7.17 -6.05
N VAL A 733 -0.80 -7.40 -7.21
CA VAL A 733 -1.00 -8.67 -7.96
C VAL A 733 -0.47 -9.85 -7.13
N VAL A 734 0.60 -9.56 -6.39
CA VAL A 734 1.06 -10.28 -5.20
C VAL A 734 -0.12 -10.85 -4.39
N CYS A 735 -1.29 -10.18 -4.48
CA CYS A 735 -2.31 -10.19 -3.49
C CYS A 735 -3.81 -9.97 -3.88
N THR A 736 -4.25 -10.07 -5.14
CA THR A 736 -5.61 -10.63 -5.44
C THR A 736 -5.56 -12.17 -5.59
N PHE A 737 -4.51 -12.71 -4.99
CA PHE A 737 -4.24 -14.10 -4.65
C PHE A 737 -4.71 -14.38 -3.18
N TYR A 738 -3.96 -15.13 -2.39
CA TYR A 738 -4.25 -16.06 -1.30
C TYR A 738 -5.26 -15.87 -0.10
N THR A 739 -6.20 -14.91 -0.01
CA THR A 739 -7.04 -14.83 1.23
C THR A 739 -7.91 -16.06 1.51
N SER A 740 -7.80 -16.62 2.71
CA SER A 740 -8.28 -17.97 2.99
C SER A 740 -9.71 -18.05 3.51
N LEU A 741 -10.54 -18.88 2.86
CA LEU A 741 -11.94 -19.14 3.23
C LEU A 741 -12.01 -19.63 4.69
N GLY A 742 -11.17 -20.62 4.95
CA GLY A 742 -10.79 -21.15 6.25
C GLY A 742 -9.29 -20.94 6.39
N GLY A 743 -8.83 -19.72 6.62
CA GLY A 743 -9.60 -18.62 7.20
C GLY A 743 -9.81 -18.85 8.69
N LEU A 744 -10.19 -17.82 9.42
CA LEU A 744 -10.09 -17.73 10.90
C LEU A 744 -8.63 -17.80 11.42
N LYS A 745 -7.75 -18.59 10.79
CA LYS A 745 -6.43 -19.01 11.26
C LYS A 745 -5.27 -18.08 10.91
N ALA A 746 -5.39 -17.27 9.87
CA ALA A 746 -4.34 -17.27 8.86
C ALA A 746 -3.15 -16.34 9.07
N VAL A 747 -2.98 -15.83 10.29
CA VAL A 747 -2.97 -14.37 10.36
C VAL A 747 -1.68 -13.73 10.88
N VAL A 748 -0.87 -14.42 11.71
CA VAL A 748 -0.27 -13.66 12.84
C VAL A 748 1.15 -14.04 13.42
N TRP A 749 1.95 -15.10 13.12
CA TRP A 749 3.40 -15.15 13.57
C TRP A 749 4.26 -14.97 12.28
N THR A 750 4.60 -13.81 11.69
CA THR A 750 4.26 -12.36 11.68
C THR A 750 4.33 -11.34 12.86
N ASP A 751 4.09 -11.57 14.17
CA ASP A 751 3.81 -10.40 15.07
C ASP A 751 4.33 -10.34 16.58
N VAL A 752 5.58 -10.75 16.95
CA VAL A 752 6.43 -10.23 18.11
C VAL A 752 7.96 -10.41 17.83
N PHE A 753 8.49 -10.18 16.62
CA PHE A 753 9.95 -10.32 16.30
C PHE A 753 10.44 -9.67 14.98
N GLN A 754 10.24 -8.36 14.79
CA GLN A 754 11.08 -7.43 14.01
C GLN A 754 10.92 -6.01 14.64
N SER A 755 11.99 -5.44 15.19
CA SER A 755 12.12 -4.29 16.14
C SER A 755 11.88 -4.58 17.63
N ILE A 756 12.79 -4.15 18.51
CA ILE A 756 12.51 -3.83 19.94
C ILE A 756 13.69 -3.10 20.63
N ILE A 757 14.93 -3.30 20.15
CA ILE A 757 16.12 -3.38 21.02
C ILE A 757 16.46 -2.06 21.75
N MET A 758 15.87 -0.91 21.40
CA MET A 758 16.08 0.43 22.01
C MET A 758 16.38 0.46 23.52
N LEU A 759 15.70 -0.36 24.32
CA LEU A 759 15.89 -0.45 25.79
C LEU A 759 17.28 -0.95 26.23
N ALA A 760 18.09 -1.48 25.31
CA ALA A 760 19.49 -1.85 25.49
C ALA A 760 20.38 -1.57 24.25
N GLY A 761 19.79 -1.12 23.13
CA GLY A 761 20.48 -0.86 21.86
C GLY A 761 19.53 -0.38 20.76
N LEU A 762 19.53 0.92 20.50
CA LEU A 762 18.96 1.53 19.30
C LEU A 762 19.86 1.20 18.10
N ILE A 763 19.32 0.57 17.03
CA ILE A 763 20.13 0.13 15.70
C ILE A 763 20.25 1.20 13.63
N THR A 764 19.97 2.37 12.86
CA THR A 764 20.68 2.79 11.60
C THR A 764 20.16 4.01 10.79
N VAL A 765 19.00 4.62 11.03
CA VAL A 765 18.83 6.06 10.81
C VAL A 765 19.64 6.76 11.90
N ALA A 766 19.57 6.29 13.14
CA ALA A 766 20.36 6.65 14.32
C ALA A 766 21.83 6.31 14.16
N VAL A 767 22.06 5.31 13.32
CA VAL A 767 23.37 4.85 12.91
C VAL A 767 23.54 5.22 11.45
N SER A 768 23.65 4.33 10.47
CA SER A 768 24.07 4.62 9.10
C SER A 768 23.72 6.04 8.54
N GLY A 769 22.48 6.55 8.62
CA GLY A 769 22.18 7.91 8.15
C GLY A 769 22.70 9.04 9.05
N SER A 770 22.62 8.87 10.37
CA SER A 770 23.19 9.79 11.35
C SER A 770 24.71 9.73 11.38
N LEU A 771 25.32 8.56 11.15
CA LEU A 771 26.77 8.41 11.01
C LEU A 771 27.29 9.35 9.92
N GLU A 772 26.57 9.43 8.79
CA GLU A 772 26.89 10.35 7.70
C GLU A 772 26.82 11.83 8.00
N VAL A 773 26.11 12.22 9.05
CA VAL A 773 25.94 13.61 9.48
C VAL A 773 26.95 14.00 10.57
N GLY A 774 27.75 13.06 11.09
CA GLY A 774 28.58 13.27 12.29
C GLY A 774 27.87 12.89 13.60
N GLY A 775 26.94 11.93 13.53
CA GLY A 775 26.20 11.36 14.66
C GLY A 775 24.90 12.07 15.00
N LEU A 776 24.05 11.37 15.76
CA LEU A 776 22.74 11.86 16.23
C LEU A 776 22.78 13.23 16.92
N SER A 777 23.87 13.55 17.61
CA SER A 777 24.08 14.86 18.23
C SER A 777 24.12 15.98 17.19
N LYS A 778 24.85 15.78 16.08
CA LYS A 778 24.95 16.76 14.99
C LYS A 778 23.63 16.89 14.23
N VAL A 779 22.91 15.78 14.04
CA VAL A 779 21.54 15.78 13.49
C VAL A 779 20.61 16.68 14.32
N TRP A 780 20.61 16.53 15.65
CA TRP A 780 19.82 17.34 16.56
C TRP A 780 20.21 18.82 16.50
N GLU A 781 21.50 19.12 16.53
CA GLU A 781 22.04 20.49 16.44
C GLU A 781 21.59 21.21 15.16
N ILE A 782 21.74 20.58 13.99
CA ILE A 782 21.37 21.19 12.70
C ILE A 782 19.86 21.43 12.60
N ASN A 783 19.04 20.51 13.11
CA ASN A 783 17.59 20.68 13.14
C ASN A 783 17.16 21.79 14.13
N LYS A 784 17.85 21.91 15.27
CA LYS A 784 17.64 23.02 16.21
C LYS A 784 18.00 24.37 15.59
N LYS A 785 19.15 24.47 14.92
CA LYS A 785 19.63 25.68 14.23
C LYS A 785 18.63 26.23 13.21
N HIS A 786 17.93 25.34 12.49
CA HIS A 786 16.96 25.70 11.45
C HIS A 786 15.50 25.79 11.94
N GLY A 787 15.25 25.72 13.24
CA GLY A 787 13.91 25.81 13.82
C GLY A 787 12.99 24.63 13.47
N ARG A 788 13.55 23.45 13.14
CA ARG A 788 12.77 22.24 12.85
C ARG A 788 12.19 21.60 14.09
N ILE A 789 12.85 21.76 15.23
CA ILE A 789 12.44 21.15 16.49
C ILE A 789 11.40 22.05 17.14
N ASN A 790 10.13 21.65 17.02
CA ASN A 790 8.99 22.34 17.62
C ASN A 790 7.97 21.31 18.10
N PHE A 791 7.68 21.32 19.40
CA PHE A 791 6.67 20.48 20.05
C PHE A 791 5.62 21.30 20.83
N SER A 792 5.70 22.63 20.77
CA SER A 792 5.02 23.57 21.68
C SER A 792 4.17 24.60 20.92
N ASP A 793 3.73 24.27 19.70
CA ASP A 793 2.75 25.06 18.95
C ASP A 793 1.33 24.72 19.43
N PHE A 794 0.87 25.46 20.44
CA PHE A 794 -0.45 25.31 21.06
C PHE A 794 -1.56 26.12 20.37
N ASN A 795 -1.33 26.64 19.16
CA ASN A 795 -2.33 27.43 18.45
C ASN A 795 -3.62 26.61 18.18
N PRO A 796 -4.80 27.07 18.63
CA PRO A 796 -6.06 26.35 18.45
C PRO A 796 -6.66 26.48 17.04
N ASP A 797 -6.07 27.27 16.13
CA ASP A 797 -6.58 27.47 14.78
C ASP A 797 -6.55 26.15 13.95
N PRO A 798 -7.73 25.60 13.56
CA PRO A 798 -7.80 24.34 12.82
C PRO A 798 -7.37 24.46 11.35
N ARG A 799 -7.08 25.68 10.86
CA ARG A 799 -6.58 25.96 9.51
C ARG A 799 -5.06 25.76 9.39
N ILE A 800 -4.35 25.73 10.52
CA ILE A 800 -2.90 25.52 10.54
C ILE A 800 -2.59 24.04 10.32
N ARG A 801 -1.60 23.78 9.46
CA ARG A 801 -1.16 22.44 9.00
C ARG A 801 -1.22 21.37 10.10
N ASN A 802 -0.37 21.55 11.10
CA ASN A 802 -0.20 20.72 12.29
C ASN A 802 -0.05 21.69 13.47
N THR A 803 -0.69 21.39 14.61
CA THR A 803 -0.55 22.07 15.91
C THR A 803 -0.76 21.01 16.99
N PHE A 804 -0.50 21.32 18.26
CA PHE A 804 -0.83 20.42 19.37
C PHE A 804 -2.29 19.93 19.29
N TRP A 805 -3.25 20.82 19.03
CA TRP A 805 -4.67 20.50 18.95
C TRP A 805 -5.03 19.68 17.72
N THR A 806 -4.51 20.05 16.55
CA THR A 806 -4.74 19.30 15.30
C THR A 806 -4.18 17.88 15.38
N LEU A 807 -3.07 17.68 16.10
CA LEU A 807 -2.40 16.38 16.22
C LEU A 807 -2.88 15.50 17.37
N THR A 808 -3.39 16.08 18.46
CA THR A 808 -3.94 15.34 19.61
C THR A 808 -5.44 15.15 19.49
N MET A 809 -6.22 16.20 19.25
CA MET A 809 -7.67 16.12 19.15
C MET A 809 -8.13 15.79 17.73
N GLY A 810 -7.62 16.52 16.72
CA GLY A 810 -7.87 16.21 15.31
C GLY A 810 -7.35 14.81 14.94
N GLY A 811 -6.12 14.48 15.36
CA GLY A 811 -5.53 13.15 15.22
C GLY A 811 -6.37 12.04 15.84
N THR A 812 -6.85 12.21 17.08
CA THR A 812 -7.75 11.25 17.74
C THR A 812 -9.05 11.08 16.95
N ILE A 813 -9.68 12.17 16.49
CA ILE A 813 -10.95 12.09 15.74
C ILE A 813 -10.76 11.52 14.31
N ALA A 814 -9.59 11.67 13.70
CA ALA A 814 -9.27 11.05 12.41
C ALA A 814 -8.93 9.56 12.52
N LEU A 815 -8.24 9.16 13.60
CA LEU A 815 -7.80 7.77 13.83
C LEU A 815 -8.83 6.93 14.58
N LEU A 816 -9.79 7.53 15.29
CA LEU A 816 -10.81 6.76 16.02
C LEU A 816 -11.74 5.94 15.08
N PRO A 817 -12.26 6.46 13.94
CA PRO A 817 -13.05 5.65 13.02
C PRO A 817 -12.31 4.38 12.62
N VAL A 818 -11.03 4.55 12.32
CA VAL A 818 -10.09 3.51 11.92
C VAL A 818 -9.94 2.40 12.97
N TRP A 819 -9.74 2.74 14.23
CA TRP A 819 -9.52 1.72 15.27
C TRP A 819 -10.83 1.14 15.85
N ALA A 820 -11.95 1.87 15.71
CA ALA A 820 -13.23 1.53 16.33
C ALA A 820 -14.22 0.83 15.39
N THR A 821 -14.53 1.43 14.23
CA THR A 821 -15.70 1.07 13.40
C THR A 821 -15.33 0.60 12.01
N THR A 822 -14.22 1.13 11.49
CA THR A 822 -13.48 0.60 10.36
C THR A 822 -13.35 -0.88 10.58
N GLN A 823 -14.10 -1.61 9.76
CA GLN A 823 -14.15 -3.05 9.78
C GLN A 823 -12.83 -3.68 9.23
N TYR A 824 -11.73 -2.92 9.34
CA TYR A 824 -10.33 -3.12 8.95
C TYR A 824 -9.43 -3.45 10.18
N PHE A 825 -9.95 -3.46 11.42
CA PHE A 825 -9.14 -3.63 12.67
C PHE A 825 -9.61 -4.74 13.62
N VAL A 826 -10.85 -4.63 14.08
CA VAL A 826 -11.29 -5.23 15.36
C VAL A 826 -11.38 -6.78 15.27
N GLN A 827 -11.10 -7.38 14.10
CA GLN A 827 -10.70 -8.79 13.94
C GLN A 827 -9.69 -9.19 14.99
N ARG A 828 -8.62 -8.43 15.18
CA ARG A 828 -7.54 -8.83 16.09
C ARG A 828 -7.91 -8.66 17.57
N TYR A 829 -9.18 -8.38 17.87
CA TYR A 829 -9.74 -8.31 19.21
C TYR A 829 -10.73 -9.44 19.56
N LEU A 830 -11.34 -10.18 18.63
CA LEU A 830 -11.96 -11.51 18.92
C LEU A 830 -11.81 -12.50 17.75
N ALA A 831 -10.71 -12.38 17.01
CA ALA A 831 -9.90 -13.53 16.62
C ALA A 831 -9.33 -14.18 17.90
N VAL A 832 -9.04 -13.37 18.93
CA VAL A 832 -8.51 -13.77 20.25
C VAL A 832 -9.61 -14.30 21.18
N ARG A 833 -9.37 -15.41 21.90
CA ARG A 833 -10.36 -16.15 22.72
C ARG A 833 -11.10 -15.24 23.67
N THR A 834 -10.40 -14.46 24.50
CA THR A 834 -10.99 -13.72 25.63
C THR A 834 -10.96 -12.20 25.48
N LEU A 835 -11.87 -11.49 26.15
CA LEU A 835 -11.93 -10.02 26.12
C LEU A 835 -10.67 -9.40 26.76
N LYS A 836 -10.08 -10.08 27.75
CA LYS A 836 -8.81 -9.70 28.37
C LYS A 836 -7.65 -9.77 27.38
N GLU A 837 -7.60 -10.84 26.60
CA GLU A 837 -6.63 -11.02 25.51
C GLU A 837 -6.81 -9.99 24.39
N ALA A 838 -8.06 -9.65 24.04
CA ALA A 838 -8.40 -8.59 23.11
C ALA A 838 -7.80 -7.23 23.49
N LYS A 839 -8.05 -6.82 24.74
CA LYS A 839 -7.54 -5.56 25.28
C LYS A 839 -6.03 -5.59 25.40
N ARG A 840 -5.42 -6.71 25.81
CA ARG A 840 -3.96 -6.87 25.80
C ARG A 840 -3.39 -6.70 24.39
N ALA A 841 -4.00 -7.32 23.38
CA ALA A 841 -3.57 -7.17 21.98
C ALA A 841 -3.67 -5.70 21.51
N LEU A 842 -4.71 -4.95 21.92
CA LEU A 842 -4.82 -3.50 21.69
C LEU A 842 -3.68 -2.71 22.35
N TRP A 843 -3.48 -2.87 23.66
CA TRP A 843 -2.52 -2.09 24.45
C TRP A 843 -1.06 -2.34 24.06
N LEU A 844 -0.73 -3.57 23.62
CA LEU A 844 0.62 -3.92 23.17
C LEU A 844 1.03 -3.26 21.84
N ASN A 845 0.12 -2.59 21.14
CA ASN A 845 0.48 -1.75 19.99
C ASN A 845 1.03 -0.41 20.38
N ILE A 846 0.72 0.12 21.57
CA ILE A 846 1.24 1.43 21.97
C ILE A 846 2.77 1.39 22.07
N PRO A 847 3.41 0.41 22.75
CA PRO A 847 4.86 0.23 22.64
C PRO A 847 5.31 -0.03 21.21
N GLY A 848 4.52 -0.70 20.36
CA GLY A 848 4.84 -0.83 18.94
C GLY A 848 4.91 0.50 18.20
N LEU A 849 3.92 1.37 18.41
CA LEU A 849 3.79 2.73 17.87
C LEU A 849 4.72 3.74 18.56
N ILE A 850 5.41 3.32 19.63
CA ILE A 850 6.44 4.08 20.38
C ILE A 850 7.90 3.51 20.32
N ILE A 851 8.18 2.22 20.05
CA ILE A 851 9.52 1.56 19.88
C ILE A 851 9.90 1.30 18.38
N VAL A 852 8.93 1.36 17.48
CA VAL A 852 9.02 1.86 16.06
C VAL A 852 8.78 3.46 15.50
N VAL A 853 7.97 5.46 16.46
CA VAL A 853 8.21 6.95 16.68
C VAL A 853 8.89 7.38 18.02
N THR A 854 8.62 6.84 19.24
CA THR A 854 8.59 7.69 20.50
C THR A 854 9.39 7.34 21.81
N ILE A 855 10.12 6.24 22.02
CA ILE A 855 11.21 6.20 23.06
C ILE A 855 12.46 6.93 22.55
N CYS A 856 12.29 8.19 22.12
CA CYS A 856 12.93 8.69 20.91
C CYS A 856 13.04 10.24 20.83
N THR A 857 13.67 10.78 19.78
CA THR A 857 13.39 12.15 19.24
C THR A 857 13.83 12.51 17.78
N LEU A 858 14.48 11.66 16.98
CA LEU A 858 15.55 12.06 16.01
C LEU A 858 15.48 11.69 14.48
N ASP A 859 14.50 10.94 13.94
CA ASP A 859 14.62 10.25 12.61
C ASP A 859 14.51 11.12 11.34
N GLY A 860 13.29 11.59 11.02
CA GLY A 860 12.99 12.42 9.83
C GLY A 860 13.85 13.69 9.71
N MET A 861 14.58 14.00 10.78
CA MET A 861 15.55 15.07 10.95
C MET A 861 16.93 14.75 10.38
N VAL A 862 17.35 13.48 10.25
CA VAL A 862 18.63 13.10 9.60
C VAL A 862 18.67 13.62 8.16
N ILE A 863 17.54 13.47 7.47
CA ILE A 863 17.26 13.93 6.11
C ILE A 863 17.38 15.44 6.01
N PHE A 864 16.75 16.12 6.95
CA PHE A 864 16.85 17.56 7.06
C PHE A 864 18.26 18.01 7.35
N ALA A 865 18.95 17.40 8.31
CA ALA A 865 20.32 17.76 8.68
C ALA A 865 21.29 17.64 7.49
N THR A 866 21.06 16.67 6.61
CA THR A 866 21.91 16.39 5.44
C THR A 866 21.62 17.32 4.25
N TYR A 867 20.44 17.92 4.18
CA TYR A 867 20.05 18.88 3.12
C TYR A 867 19.50 20.20 3.69
N ALA A 868 20.04 20.64 4.84
CA ALA A 868 19.56 21.82 5.54
C ALA A 868 19.89 23.11 4.78
N ASP A 869 21.11 23.16 4.23
CA ASP A 869 21.66 24.32 3.54
C ASP A 869 21.23 24.40 2.06
N CYS A 870 20.58 23.36 1.52
CA CYS A 870 20.04 23.36 0.16
C CYS A 870 18.63 22.75 0.10
N ASP A 871 17.62 23.63 0.01
CA ASP A 871 16.15 23.43 -0.07
C ASP A 871 15.65 22.62 -1.29
N LEU A 872 16.54 21.88 -1.96
CA LEU A 872 16.31 20.78 -2.90
C LEU A 872 15.53 21.05 -4.23
N ARG A 873 14.67 22.09 -4.34
CA ARG A 873 13.48 22.19 -5.24
C ARG A 873 13.51 21.78 -6.73
N GLU A 874 14.55 21.98 -7.55
CA GLU A 874 14.38 21.79 -9.02
C GLU A 874 15.61 21.32 -9.81
N THR A 875 16.13 20.12 -9.56
CA THR A 875 17.09 19.46 -10.48
C THR A 875 16.46 18.91 -11.77
N LYS A 876 15.57 19.69 -12.40
CA LYS A 876 14.86 19.50 -13.69
C LYS A 876 13.95 18.27 -13.85
N LYS A 877 14.42 17.05 -13.56
CA LYS A 877 13.68 15.76 -13.75
C LYS A 877 12.64 15.43 -12.65
N ILE A 878 11.95 16.44 -12.13
CA ILE A 878 11.33 16.42 -10.79
C ILE A 878 10.00 17.18 -10.70
N SER A 879 9.31 17.12 -9.55
CA SER A 879 7.87 17.35 -9.49
C SER A 879 7.24 17.54 -8.09
N ARG A 880 6.34 16.61 -7.71
CA ARG A 880 5.28 16.79 -6.70
C ARG A 880 5.60 16.14 -5.36
N GLY A 881 5.02 16.70 -4.30
CA GLY A 881 5.58 16.85 -2.95
C GLY A 881 5.79 15.61 -2.08
N ASP A 882 6.14 14.47 -2.65
CA ASP A 882 6.13 13.17 -1.99
C ASP A 882 7.47 12.43 -2.14
N GLN A 883 8.60 13.07 -1.83
CA GLN A 883 9.90 12.39 -1.71
C GLN A 883 10.67 12.76 -0.44
N VAL A 884 11.62 13.68 -0.56
CA VAL A 884 12.39 14.30 0.53
C VAL A 884 13.26 13.36 1.36
N LEU A 885 12.78 12.43 2.21
CA LEU A 885 13.69 11.35 2.70
C LEU A 885 14.11 10.56 1.49
N PRO A 886 13.26 9.78 0.83
CA PRO A 886 13.69 9.16 -0.42
C PRO A 886 13.47 10.14 -1.58
N TYR A 887 14.08 11.32 -1.41
CA TYR A 887 14.93 11.96 -2.40
C TYR A 887 16.37 12.01 -1.90
N PHE A 888 16.60 12.56 -0.69
CA PHE A 888 17.86 12.49 0.05
C PHE A 888 18.50 11.12 -0.10
N VAL A 889 17.68 10.10 0.16
CA VAL A 889 17.91 8.68 0.09
C VAL A 889 18.13 8.12 -1.33
N ILE A 890 18.68 8.92 -2.25
CA ILE A 890 19.55 8.41 -3.33
C ILE A 890 21.06 8.59 -3.09
N ASN A 891 21.86 7.87 -3.87
CA ASN A 891 23.32 7.85 -3.90
C ASN A 891 24.06 7.20 -2.72
N LYS A 892 24.00 7.69 -1.46
CA LYS A 892 24.71 7.03 -0.30
C LYS A 892 24.26 5.62 0.08
N LEU A 893 23.91 5.28 1.32
CA LEU A 893 23.48 3.94 1.79
C LEU A 893 24.47 2.78 1.61
N GLY A 894 25.31 2.78 0.58
CA GLY A 894 26.19 1.66 0.26
C GLY A 894 26.97 1.24 1.47
N HIS A 895 27.71 2.20 2.03
CA HIS A 895 28.25 2.16 3.39
C HIS A 895 28.66 0.72 3.73
N LEU A 896 28.14 0.17 4.82
CA LEU A 896 28.58 -1.14 5.29
C LEU A 896 27.41 -2.17 5.21
N LYS A 897 26.72 -2.11 4.05
CA LYS A 897 26.04 -3.19 3.28
C LYS A 897 24.52 -3.40 3.46
N GLY A 898 23.92 -4.07 2.47
CA GLY A 898 22.52 -4.55 2.31
C GLY A 898 21.44 -3.50 2.13
N LEU A 899 21.78 -2.26 2.45
CA LEU A 899 20.84 -1.21 2.73
C LEU A 899 19.78 -0.98 1.64
N PRO A 900 20.18 -0.83 0.34
CA PRO A 900 19.30 -0.72 -0.81
C PRO A 900 19.10 -2.04 -1.56
N GLY A 901 19.32 -3.21 -0.95
CA GLY A 901 18.84 -4.49 -1.50
C GLY A 901 17.80 -5.20 -0.63
N MET A 902 18.06 -5.27 0.67
CA MET A 902 17.19 -5.87 1.67
C MET A 902 15.95 -4.98 1.85
N PHE A 903 16.21 -3.67 1.87
CA PHE A 903 15.50 -2.62 1.15
C PHE A 903 13.99 -2.80 0.82
N THR A 904 13.60 -2.64 -0.45
CA THR A 904 12.21 -2.49 -0.86
C THR A 904 11.45 -3.81 -0.73
N ALA A 905 12.15 -4.93 -0.50
CA ALA A 905 11.55 -6.14 0.02
C ALA A 905 11.00 -5.93 1.44
N CYS A 906 11.64 -5.14 2.32
CA CYS A 906 11.09 -4.70 3.62
C CYS A 906 9.78 -3.89 3.51
N LEU A 907 9.48 -3.20 2.40
CA LEU A 907 8.12 -2.64 2.17
C LEU A 907 7.04 -3.74 2.19
N TYR A 908 7.44 -4.99 1.96
CA TYR A 908 6.64 -6.21 2.02
C TYR A 908 6.99 -7.05 3.29
N GLY A 909 8.20 -6.90 3.85
CA GLY A 909 8.71 -7.60 5.06
C GLY A 909 8.13 -7.13 6.38
N ALA A 910 7.79 -5.85 6.48
CA ALA A 910 6.96 -5.33 7.56
C ALA A 910 5.45 -5.38 7.22
N ALA A 911 5.07 -5.90 6.05
CA ALA A 911 3.78 -5.59 5.47
C ALA A 911 2.63 -6.42 6.03
N LEU A 912 1.57 -5.76 6.57
CA LEU A 912 0.46 -6.45 7.24
C LEU A 912 -0.98 -5.83 7.30
N SER A 913 -1.41 -4.74 6.59
CA SER A 913 -2.84 -4.37 6.35
C SER A 913 -3.36 -3.61 5.07
N THR A 914 -2.65 -3.53 3.91
CA THR A 914 -3.27 -3.33 2.54
C THR A 914 -3.12 -4.40 1.42
N ILE A 915 -2.20 -5.37 1.45
CA ILE A 915 -2.17 -6.59 0.59
C ILE A 915 -2.28 -8.08 1.16
N SER A 916 -2.04 -8.54 2.39
CA SER A 916 -2.34 -9.88 3.05
C SER A 916 -3.58 -10.24 4.02
N SER A 917 -4.88 -9.90 3.79
CA SER A 917 -6.20 -10.57 4.06
C SER A 917 -7.45 -9.87 3.50
N ALA A 918 -7.42 -8.57 3.25
CA ALA A 918 -8.56 -7.74 2.95
C ALA A 918 -9.15 -7.70 1.53
N LEU A 919 -9.22 -8.82 0.82
CA LEU A 919 -10.32 -8.96 -0.13
C LEU A 919 -11.69 -8.97 0.61
N ASN A 920 -11.65 -9.06 1.95
CA ASN A 920 -12.61 -8.59 2.96
C ASN A 920 -14.01 -8.20 2.48
N ALA A 921 -14.23 -6.99 1.94
CA ALA A 921 -15.55 -6.38 1.98
C ALA A 921 -16.42 -6.64 0.75
N MET A 922 -15.89 -6.62 -0.48
CA MET A 922 -16.47 -7.42 -1.56
C MET A 922 -16.21 -8.94 -1.35
N SER A 923 -16.11 -9.35 -0.09
CA SER A 923 -16.33 -10.70 0.44
C SER A 923 -16.84 -10.76 1.91
N LEU A 924 -17.59 -9.75 2.39
CA LEU A 924 -18.52 -9.87 3.56
C LEU A 924 -19.74 -8.95 3.38
N VAL A 925 -19.54 -7.79 2.76
CA VAL A 925 -20.47 -7.27 1.76
C VAL A 925 -20.50 -8.16 0.47
N THR A 926 -19.71 -9.24 0.43
CA THR A 926 -19.92 -10.42 -0.44
C THR A 926 -19.72 -11.82 0.24
N VAL A 927 -19.85 -11.93 1.58
CA VAL A 927 -19.98 -13.19 2.40
C VAL A 927 -20.81 -13.02 3.70
N GLU A 928 -21.59 -11.94 3.93
CA GLU A 928 -22.54 -11.91 5.07
C GLU A 928 -23.86 -11.15 4.87
N ASP A 929 -23.82 -9.88 4.43
CA ASP A 929 -25.00 -9.00 4.39
C ASP A 929 -26.27 -9.63 3.79
N LEU A 930 -26.12 -10.38 2.71
CA LEU A 930 -27.20 -11.06 2.00
C LEU A 930 -26.90 -12.58 2.03
N ILE A 931 -27.39 -13.36 1.09
CA ILE A 931 -27.08 -14.78 0.76
C ILE A 931 -26.54 -15.72 1.89
N LYS A 932 -27.18 -16.08 3.02
CA LYS A 932 -28.61 -16.33 3.29
C LYS A 932 -29.51 -15.19 2.94
N ARG A 933 -29.17 -13.99 3.39
CA ARG A 933 -30.07 -12.83 3.39
C ARG A 933 -30.50 -12.28 2.00
N ARG A 934 -30.17 -13.01 0.92
CA ARG A 934 -30.90 -13.10 -0.37
C ARG A 934 -30.89 -14.52 -1.03
N ILE A 935 -30.14 -15.51 -0.54
CA ILE A 935 -29.92 -16.90 -1.06
C ILE A 935 -29.25 -17.76 0.05
N ASN A 936 -29.81 -18.88 0.52
CA ASN A 936 -29.09 -19.77 1.46
C ASN A 936 -28.22 -20.80 0.72
N LEU A 937 -27.23 -21.40 1.39
CA LEU A 937 -27.06 -22.86 1.33
C LEU A 937 -26.19 -23.49 2.44
N THR A 938 -24.85 -23.28 2.47
CA THR A 938 -23.95 -24.34 3.01
C THR A 938 -22.76 -23.97 3.90
N ASP A 939 -22.72 -24.70 5.02
CA ASP A 939 -21.54 -25.22 5.73
C ASP A 939 -21.02 -26.56 5.14
N SER A 940 -21.93 -27.46 4.76
CA SER A 940 -21.70 -28.89 5.06
C SER A 940 -20.85 -29.69 4.06
N GLU A 941 -20.43 -29.05 2.97
CA GLU A 941 -19.38 -29.49 2.05
C GLU A 941 -18.43 -28.32 1.67
N ALA A 942 -18.48 -27.22 2.43
CA ALA A 942 -18.32 -25.89 1.87
C ALA A 942 -16.87 -25.39 1.80
N THR A 943 -16.15 -25.90 0.79
CA THR A 943 -15.25 -25.04 -0.02
C THR A 943 -16.02 -23.91 -0.77
N LYS A 944 -17.30 -23.72 -0.45
CA LYS A 944 -18.40 -23.46 -1.38
C LYS A 944 -19.56 -22.77 -0.64
N ILE A 945 -19.52 -21.44 -0.50
CA ILE A 945 -20.32 -20.66 0.48
C ILE A 945 -19.56 -19.49 1.14
N SER A 946 -18.40 -19.07 0.65
CA SER A 946 -17.40 -18.45 1.56
C SER A 946 -16.62 -17.24 1.05
N LYS A 947 -16.83 -16.75 -0.19
CA LYS A 947 -15.74 -16.13 -0.98
C LYS A 947 -16.04 -14.86 -1.82
N VAL A 948 -16.88 -14.93 -2.86
CA VAL A 948 -16.66 -14.36 -4.24
C VAL A 948 -16.92 -12.87 -4.61
N MET A 949 -16.27 -12.36 -5.68
CA MET A 949 -16.80 -11.39 -6.70
C MET A 949 -16.23 -11.65 -8.15
N ALA A 950 -16.72 -11.02 -9.25
CA ALA A 950 -16.11 -11.17 -10.63
C ALA A 950 -16.57 -10.25 -11.81
N VAL A 951 -17.79 -10.37 -12.38
CA VAL A 951 -18.22 -9.71 -13.64
C VAL A 951 -19.68 -9.14 -13.80
N PHE A 952 -19.97 -7.88 -13.34
CA PHE A 952 -20.96 -6.93 -13.95
C PHE A 952 -20.92 -5.45 -13.46
N TYR A 953 -20.67 -5.22 -12.16
CA TYR A 953 -20.60 -3.96 -11.39
C TYR A 953 -19.83 -4.01 -10.02
N GLY A 954 -18.89 -4.93 -9.76
CA GLY A 954 -18.03 -5.05 -8.53
C GLY A 954 -16.90 -6.13 -8.54
N GLY A 955 -15.84 -6.01 -9.38
CA GLY A 955 -14.77 -7.02 -9.64
C GLY A 955 -13.70 -6.78 -10.74
N ILE A 956 -13.65 -5.62 -11.44
CA ILE A 956 -12.54 -5.10 -12.29
C ILE A 956 -12.26 -3.58 -12.08
N VAL A 957 -11.63 -3.14 -10.97
CA VAL A 957 -11.23 -1.72 -10.68
C VAL A 957 -10.23 -1.45 -9.54
N MET A 958 -9.51 -2.40 -8.94
CA MET A 958 -8.41 -1.97 -8.02
C MET A 958 -7.34 -1.14 -8.78
N GLY A 959 -7.21 -1.33 -10.09
CA GLY A 959 -6.55 -0.39 -11.00
C GLY A 959 -7.18 1.01 -11.06
N GLY A 960 -8.07 1.38 -10.14
CA GLY A 960 -8.27 2.77 -9.72
C GLY A 960 -6.98 3.41 -9.20
N ALA A 961 -5.96 2.61 -8.85
CA ALA A 961 -4.60 3.11 -8.67
C ALA A 961 -4.05 3.83 -9.92
N PHE A 962 -4.52 3.56 -11.16
CA PHE A 962 -4.10 4.26 -12.40
C PHE A 962 -4.44 5.74 -12.47
N ALA A 963 -5.34 6.23 -11.62
CA ALA A 963 -6.20 7.35 -12.01
C ALA A 963 -5.58 8.76 -11.80
N VAL A 964 -4.35 9.01 -12.24
CA VAL A 964 -3.66 10.30 -12.03
C VAL A 964 -2.73 10.78 -13.16
N LYS A 965 -2.83 12.09 -13.47
CA LYS A 965 -1.68 12.97 -13.77
C LYS A 965 -1.98 14.46 -13.52
N TYR A 966 -2.48 14.77 -12.32
CA TYR A 966 -3.28 15.97 -12.05
C TYR A 966 -2.72 16.88 -10.91
N THR A 967 -3.56 17.58 -10.15
CA THR A 967 -3.30 18.98 -9.74
C THR A 967 -3.18 19.32 -8.23
N GLY A 968 -3.01 18.36 -7.32
CA GLY A 968 -3.16 18.62 -5.86
C GLY A 968 -1.91 18.46 -4.96
N ALA A 969 -2.14 17.89 -3.77
CA ALA A 969 -1.17 17.75 -2.68
C ALA A 969 -0.67 16.29 -2.51
N MET A 970 -0.32 15.85 -1.30
CA MET A 970 0.43 14.60 -1.07
C MET A 970 -0.43 13.38 -0.68
N VAL A 971 0.12 12.17 -0.86
CA VAL A 971 -0.52 10.86 -0.63
C VAL A 971 -1.09 10.70 0.77
N LEU A 972 -0.32 11.02 1.82
CA LEU A 972 -0.81 10.81 3.19
C LEU A 972 -1.93 11.79 3.54
N GLN A 973 -1.83 13.05 3.11
CA GLN A 973 -2.87 14.04 3.34
C GLN A 973 -4.22 13.56 2.81
N LEU A 974 -4.25 13.11 1.56
CA LEU A 974 -5.48 12.83 0.84
C LEU A 974 -6.08 11.47 1.22
N ALA A 975 -5.26 10.50 1.64
CA ALA A 975 -5.76 9.26 2.24
C ALA A 975 -6.36 9.45 3.65
N TYR A 976 -5.74 10.24 4.54
CA TYR A 976 -6.40 10.67 5.79
C TYR A 976 -7.68 11.47 5.49
N SER A 977 -7.68 12.30 4.45
CA SER A 977 -8.85 13.08 4.06
C SER A 977 -10.04 12.19 3.72
N ILE A 978 -9.88 11.20 2.84
CA ILE A 978 -11.00 10.37 2.39
C ILE A 978 -11.42 9.30 3.41
N THR A 979 -10.47 8.78 4.21
CA THR A 979 -10.81 7.95 5.38
C THR A 979 -11.51 8.77 6.47
N GLY A 980 -11.24 10.08 6.58
CA GLY A 980 -12.02 11.02 7.37
C GLY A 980 -13.45 11.24 6.82
N ILE A 981 -13.58 11.49 5.51
CA ILE A 981 -14.87 11.68 4.83
C ILE A 981 -15.81 10.48 5.07
N PHE A 982 -15.36 9.27 4.80
CA PHE A 982 -16.18 8.05 4.91
C PHE A 982 -16.25 7.51 6.35
N GLY A 983 -15.14 7.56 7.08
CA GLY A 983 -15.02 7.02 8.43
C GLY A 983 -15.73 7.85 9.50
N GLY A 984 -15.64 9.18 9.44
CA GLY A 984 -16.27 10.07 10.43
C GLY A 984 -17.78 9.86 10.51
N ALA A 985 -18.46 9.83 9.37
CA ALA A 985 -19.90 9.59 9.27
C ALA A 985 -20.33 8.20 9.78
N LEU A 986 -19.56 7.15 9.47
CA LEU A 986 -19.83 5.79 9.96
C LEU A 986 -19.58 5.67 11.49
N LEU A 987 -18.52 6.31 12.00
CA LEU A 987 -18.26 6.38 13.44
C LEU A 987 -19.40 7.10 14.17
N ALA A 988 -19.88 8.23 13.65
CA ALA A 988 -20.97 9.00 14.25
C ALA A 988 -22.24 8.17 14.45
N VAL A 989 -22.69 7.47 13.40
CA VAL A 989 -23.91 6.66 13.47
C VAL A 989 -23.76 5.44 14.37
N VAL A 990 -22.61 4.76 14.37
CA VAL A 990 -22.36 3.65 15.31
C VAL A 990 -22.38 4.16 16.75
N THR A 991 -21.73 5.30 17.02
CA THR A 991 -21.70 5.93 18.35
C THR A 991 -23.10 6.30 18.81
N LEU A 992 -23.88 6.98 17.96
CA LEU A 992 -25.27 7.33 18.24
C LEU A 992 -26.15 6.10 18.49
N GLY A 993 -25.98 5.04 17.70
CA GLY A 993 -26.67 3.77 17.92
C GLY A 993 -26.40 3.17 19.30
N MET A 994 -25.14 3.23 19.76
CA MET A 994 -24.69 2.66 21.04
C MET A 994 -25.19 3.44 22.25
N PHE A 995 -25.21 4.77 22.18
CA PHE A 995 -25.48 5.64 23.35
C PHE A 995 -26.86 6.29 23.36
N VAL A 996 -27.55 6.42 22.22
CA VAL A 996 -28.84 7.12 22.13
C VAL A 996 -29.98 6.12 21.82
N PRO A 997 -30.85 5.76 22.78
CA PRO A 997 -31.94 4.81 22.56
C PRO A 997 -32.96 5.27 21.50
N ARG A 998 -33.19 6.59 21.39
CA ARG A 998 -34.13 7.20 20.42
C ARG A 998 -33.56 7.42 19.02
N MET A 999 -32.30 7.06 18.75
CA MET A 999 -31.70 7.18 17.40
C MET A 999 -32.50 6.34 16.38
N ASN A 1000 -32.85 6.97 15.25
CA ASN A 1000 -33.81 6.48 14.25
C ASN A 1000 -33.11 6.14 12.93
N SER A 1001 -33.64 5.17 12.18
CA SER A 1001 -33.15 4.78 10.86
C SER A 1001 -33.16 5.94 9.85
N LYS A 1002 -34.15 6.83 9.91
CA LYS A 1002 -34.18 8.05 9.08
C LYS A 1002 -33.01 8.97 9.39
N GLY A 1003 -32.72 9.19 10.68
CA GLY A 1003 -31.55 9.95 11.13
C GLY A 1003 -30.22 9.32 10.71
N VAL A 1004 -30.14 7.99 10.59
CA VAL A 1004 -28.95 7.35 10.01
C VAL A 1004 -28.72 7.76 8.55
N TYR A 1005 -29.76 7.79 7.73
CA TYR A 1005 -29.63 8.20 6.32
C TYR A 1005 -29.23 9.67 6.20
N PHE A 1006 -29.96 10.57 6.85
CA PHE A 1006 -29.67 12.01 6.80
C PHE A 1006 -28.32 12.36 7.42
N GLY A 1007 -27.93 11.72 8.53
CA GLY A 1007 -26.63 11.90 9.16
C GLY A 1007 -25.48 11.51 8.22
N VAL A 1008 -25.47 10.27 7.71
CA VAL A 1008 -24.35 9.81 6.87
C VAL A 1008 -24.28 10.57 5.55
N LEU A 1009 -25.41 10.82 4.88
CA LEU A 1009 -25.43 11.57 3.62
C LEU A 1009 -24.87 12.98 3.80
N THR A 1010 -25.32 13.71 4.83
CA THR A 1010 -24.85 15.08 5.08
C THR A 1010 -23.39 15.12 5.56
N GLY A 1011 -22.98 14.19 6.41
CA GLY A 1011 -21.59 14.08 6.87
C GLY A 1011 -20.60 13.81 5.73
N VAL A 1012 -20.93 12.86 4.85
CA VAL A 1012 -20.12 12.55 3.66
C VAL A 1012 -20.16 13.71 2.66
N ALA A 1013 -21.33 14.27 2.35
CA ALA A 1013 -21.45 15.36 1.37
C ALA A 1013 -20.69 16.64 1.80
N LEU A 1014 -20.79 17.03 3.07
CA LEU A 1014 -20.18 18.25 3.58
C LEU A 1014 -18.66 18.09 3.76
N SER A 1015 -18.19 16.94 4.23
CA SER A 1015 -16.74 16.68 4.29
C SER A 1015 -16.11 16.48 2.90
N ALA A 1016 -16.84 15.89 1.95
CA ALA A 1016 -16.45 15.83 0.54
C ALA A 1016 -16.33 17.22 -0.09
N TRP A 1017 -17.30 18.10 0.14
CA TRP A 1017 -17.26 19.51 -0.28
C TRP A 1017 -16.04 20.21 0.30
N VAL A 1018 -15.86 20.19 1.63
CA VAL A 1018 -14.76 20.87 2.33
C VAL A 1018 -13.41 20.37 1.83
N PHE A 1019 -13.26 19.06 1.63
CA PHE A 1019 -12.06 18.51 1.02
C PHE A 1019 -11.81 19.04 -0.40
N VAL A 1020 -12.81 19.02 -1.29
CA VAL A 1020 -12.63 19.54 -2.67
C VAL A 1020 -12.20 21.01 -2.64
N GLY A 1021 -12.80 21.82 -1.76
CA GLY A 1021 -12.37 23.19 -1.52
C GLY A 1021 -10.91 23.30 -1.07
N SER A 1022 -10.46 22.44 -0.15
CA SER A 1022 -9.08 22.41 0.38
C SER A 1022 -7.99 22.11 -0.66
N VAL A 1023 -8.36 21.60 -1.83
CA VAL A 1023 -7.41 21.42 -2.95
C VAL A 1023 -7.11 22.77 -3.61
N PHE A 1024 -8.10 23.67 -3.70
CA PHE A 1024 -7.94 25.03 -4.26
C PHE A 1024 -7.44 26.04 -3.22
N TYR A 1025 -7.84 25.87 -1.95
CA TYR A 1025 -7.49 26.75 -0.83
C TYR A 1025 -6.79 25.93 0.27
N PRO A 1026 -5.52 25.51 0.06
CA PRO A 1026 -4.84 24.64 1.01
C PRO A 1026 -4.61 25.32 2.37
N PRO A 1027 -4.66 24.55 3.48
CA PRO A 1027 -4.38 25.03 4.84
C PRO A 1027 -3.04 25.73 4.92
N ASP A 1028 -2.92 26.69 5.86
CA ASP A 1028 -1.71 27.48 6.00
C ASP A 1028 -0.50 26.61 6.37
N THR A 1029 0.60 26.89 5.70
CA THR A 1029 1.88 26.24 5.92
C THR A 1029 2.79 27.24 6.62
N ASN A 1030 3.29 26.90 7.81
CA ASN A 1030 4.38 27.63 8.44
C ASN A 1030 5.68 26.80 8.33
N PRO A 1031 6.24 26.59 7.12
CA PRO A 1031 7.46 25.81 7.00
C PRO A 1031 8.62 26.62 7.58
N GLY A 1032 9.29 26.07 8.58
CA GLY A 1032 10.50 26.69 9.15
C GLY A 1032 11.54 27.02 8.07
N LEU A 1033 12.57 27.79 8.42
CA LEU A 1033 13.62 28.14 7.46
C LEU A 1033 14.20 26.88 6.80
N ARG A 1034 14.49 27.00 5.51
CA ARG A 1034 15.52 26.24 4.79
C ARG A 1034 16.40 27.27 4.11
N SER A 1035 17.57 26.85 3.66
CA SER A 1035 18.48 27.71 2.91
C SER A 1035 18.64 27.24 1.47
N VAL A 1036 19.16 28.13 0.63
CA VAL A 1036 19.81 27.76 -0.64
C VAL A 1036 21.28 28.19 -0.65
N GLU A 1037 21.83 28.61 0.50
CA GLU A 1037 23.25 29.00 0.67
C GLU A 1037 24.23 27.87 0.32
N GLY A 1038 23.83 26.60 0.49
CA GLY A 1038 24.59 25.41 0.08
C GLY A 1038 24.20 24.85 -1.29
N CYS A 1039 23.32 25.52 -2.05
CA CYS A 1039 23.01 25.10 -3.43
C CYS A 1039 23.95 25.80 -4.43
N SER A 1040 24.86 25.03 -5.05
CA SER A 1040 25.77 25.44 -6.16
C SER A 1040 25.34 26.67 -6.97
N PHE A 1041 24.26 26.57 -7.74
CA PHE A 1041 23.77 27.64 -8.61
C PHE A 1041 23.53 28.99 -7.91
N TYR A 1042 23.23 29.00 -6.61
CA TYR A 1042 23.01 30.22 -5.84
C TYR A 1042 24.30 30.77 -5.23
N GLN A 1043 25.24 29.89 -4.88
CA GLN A 1043 26.62 30.29 -4.60
C GLN A 1043 27.23 30.96 -5.84
N GLN A 1044 26.99 30.42 -7.03
CA GLN A 1044 27.43 31.01 -8.29
C GLN A 1044 26.59 32.24 -8.70
N ALA A 1045 25.31 32.32 -8.35
CA ALA A 1045 24.52 33.54 -8.52
C ALA A 1045 25.02 34.72 -7.65
N LEU A 1046 25.51 34.43 -6.44
CA LEU A 1046 26.21 35.37 -5.55
C LEU A 1046 27.58 35.81 -6.10
N ILE A 1047 28.27 34.94 -6.86
CA ILE A 1047 29.57 35.23 -7.48
C ILE A 1047 29.41 36.05 -8.77
N ASN A 1048 28.40 35.73 -9.59
CA ASN A 1048 28.15 36.35 -10.90
C ASN A 1048 27.23 37.61 -10.83
N ASP A 1049 26.97 38.15 -9.64
CA ASP A 1049 26.05 39.27 -9.32
C ASP A 1049 24.73 39.27 -10.13
N THR A 1050 24.10 38.10 -10.24
CA THR A 1050 22.87 37.95 -11.05
C THR A 1050 21.66 38.45 -10.27
N GLN A 1051 21.44 39.78 -10.30
CA GLN A 1051 20.39 40.46 -9.53
C GLN A 1051 18.99 39.86 -9.70
N GLY A 1052 18.66 39.26 -10.85
CA GLY A 1052 17.39 38.55 -11.06
C GLY A 1052 17.20 37.27 -10.23
N ILE A 1053 18.29 36.59 -9.84
CA ILE A 1053 18.27 35.44 -8.94
C ILE A 1053 18.40 35.91 -7.49
N LEU A 1054 19.22 36.93 -7.20
CA LEU A 1054 19.46 37.47 -5.86
C LEU A 1054 18.28 38.27 -5.28
N SER A 1055 17.66 39.18 -6.04
CA SER A 1055 16.54 40.05 -5.56
C SER A 1055 15.32 39.24 -5.14
N LYS A 1056 14.97 38.30 -6.01
CA LYS A 1056 14.06 37.18 -5.84
C LYS A 1056 14.31 36.42 -4.52
N TYR A 1057 15.53 36.45 -3.98
CA TYR A 1057 16.09 35.53 -2.98
C TYR A 1057 16.64 36.22 -1.71
N ASP A 1058 15.80 36.44 -0.69
CA ASP A 1058 16.13 37.17 0.56
C ASP A 1058 17.33 36.57 1.35
N ASN A 1059 18.52 37.14 1.11
CA ASN A 1059 19.83 36.58 1.42
C ASN A 1059 19.88 35.06 1.17
N GLY A 1060 20.18 34.24 2.18
CA GLY A 1060 20.18 32.79 2.03
C GLY A 1060 18.81 32.13 1.88
N THR A 1061 17.74 32.76 2.38
CA THR A 1061 16.70 32.01 3.08
C THR A 1061 15.35 31.95 2.36
N ILE A 1062 14.73 30.77 2.33
CA ILE A 1062 13.38 30.56 1.77
C ILE A 1062 12.30 30.83 2.82
N ARG A 1063 12.05 32.13 3.04
CA ARG A 1063 10.90 32.63 3.80
C ARG A 1063 9.65 32.57 2.92
N ASN A 1064 8.79 31.58 3.15
CA ASN A 1064 7.44 31.62 2.59
C ASN A 1064 6.67 32.73 3.32
N ARG A 1065 6.05 33.65 2.57
CA ARG A 1065 5.14 34.64 3.18
C ARG A 1065 3.92 33.91 3.75
N PHE A 1066 3.60 34.22 5.01
CA PHE A 1066 2.35 33.81 5.66
C PHE A 1066 1.17 34.23 4.78
N LYS A 1067 0.18 33.37 4.56
CA LYS A 1067 -0.96 33.70 3.70
C LYS A 1067 -1.96 34.50 4.55
N PRO A 1068 -2.20 35.80 4.28
CA PRO A 1068 -3.15 36.56 5.08
C PRO A 1068 -4.58 36.05 4.87
N HIS A 1069 -5.45 36.23 5.86
CA HIS A 1069 -6.86 35.81 5.81
C HIS A 1069 -7.58 36.35 4.57
N THR A 1070 -8.44 35.52 3.98
CA THR A 1070 -8.90 35.71 2.59
C THR A 1070 -9.93 36.84 2.40
N GLY A 1071 -10.49 37.38 3.49
CA GLY A 1071 -11.69 38.23 3.46
C GLY A 1071 -12.98 37.45 3.13
N THR A 1072 -12.89 36.16 2.80
CA THR A 1072 -14.01 35.32 2.38
C THR A 1072 -14.17 34.12 3.30
N PRO A 1073 -15.15 34.11 4.23
CA PRO A 1073 -15.34 33.03 5.21
C PRO A 1073 -15.41 31.61 4.61
N LEU A 1074 -15.84 31.50 3.35
CA LEU A 1074 -15.91 30.25 2.61
C LEU A 1074 -14.52 29.67 2.24
N ALA A 1075 -13.56 30.52 1.87
CA ALA A 1075 -12.20 30.07 1.56
C ALA A 1075 -11.42 29.72 2.84
N ASP A 1076 -11.69 30.42 3.93
CA ASP A 1076 -11.17 30.10 5.26
C ASP A 1076 -11.69 28.72 5.75
N LEU A 1077 -12.94 28.36 5.46
CA LEU A 1077 -13.47 27.01 5.73
C LEU A 1077 -12.76 25.92 4.91
N TYR A 1078 -12.39 26.21 3.67
CA TYR A 1078 -11.62 25.29 2.82
C TYR A 1078 -10.17 25.12 3.27
N SER A 1079 -9.60 26.11 3.95
CA SER A 1079 -8.26 26.06 4.52
C SER A 1079 -8.14 25.19 5.79
N LEU A 1080 -9.12 24.35 6.11
CA LEU A 1080 -9.03 23.40 7.23
C LEU A 1080 -7.92 22.36 7.06
N SER A 1081 -7.24 22.01 8.15
CA SER A 1081 -6.30 20.89 8.15
C SER A 1081 -7.02 19.55 7.94
N TYR A 1082 -6.36 18.66 7.20
CA TYR A 1082 -6.83 17.34 6.79
C TYR A 1082 -7.25 16.43 7.95
N PHE A 1083 -6.70 16.61 9.15
CA PHE A 1083 -7.15 15.92 10.36
C PHE A 1083 -8.57 16.31 10.80
N TRP A 1084 -8.99 17.55 10.55
CA TRP A 1084 -10.32 18.04 10.92
C TRP A 1084 -11.42 17.61 9.95
N ILE A 1085 -11.09 17.11 8.75
CA ILE A 1085 -12.07 16.57 7.78
C ILE A 1085 -12.89 15.42 8.38
N SER A 1086 -12.26 14.55 9.19
CA SER A 1086 -12.98 13.51 9.96
C SER A 1086 -13.91 14.11 11.01
N GLY A 1087 -13.48 15.18 11.69
CA GLY A 1087 -14.30 15.91 12.67
C GLY A 1087 -15.50 16.61 12.04
N VAL A 1088 -15.34 17.16 10.84
CA VAL A 1088 -16.43 17.72 10.03
C VAL A 1088 -17.43 16.62 9.62
N SER A 1089 -16.94 15.48 9.09
CA SER A 1089 -17.79 14.34 8.71
C SER A 1089 -18.55 13.76 9.91
N PHE A 1090 -17.84 13.51 11.02
CA PHE A 1090 -18.42 13.01 12.27
C PHE A 1090 -19.42 14.00 12.86
N GLY A 1091 -19.05 15.28 13.01
CA GLY A 1091 -19.89 16.31 13.63
C GLY A 1091 -21.18 16.56 12.86
N ALA A 1092 -21.09 16.72 11.54
CA ALA A 1092 -22.27 16.87 10.68
C ALA A 1092 -23.17 15.63 10.73
N ALA A 1093 -22.60 14.42 10.65
CA ALA A 1093 -23.38 13.19 10.75
C ALA A 1093 -24.01 12.97 12.13
N PHE A 1094 -23.31 13.36 13.20
CA PHE A 1094 -23.77 13.23 14.58
C PHE A 1094 -24.93 14.20 14.86
N ILE A 1095 -24.76 15.48 14.54
CA ILE A 1095 -25.77 16.53 14.78
C ILE A 1095 -27.01 16.30 13.91
N VAL A 1096 -26.83 16.17 12.59
CA VAL A 1096 -27.96 15.98 11.66
C VAL A 1096 -28.66 14.65 11.91
N GLY A 1097 -27.90 13.59 12.21
CA GLY A 1097 -28.47 12.28 12.52
C GLY A 1097 -29.28 12.26 13.82
N LEU A 1098 -28.84 13.01 14.84
CA LEU A 1098 -29.59 13.19 16.09
C LEU A 1098 -30.86 14.02 15.86
N ILE A 1099 -30.75 15.20 15.24
CA ILE A 1099 -31.89 16.10 14.98
C ILE A 1099 -32.93 15.40 14.11
N ALA A 1100 -32.54 14.79 12.99
CA ALA A 1100 -33.45 14.07 12.11
C ALA A 1100 -34.07 12.83 12.79
N SER A 1101 -33.41 12.24 13.79
CA SER A 1101 -34.01 11.14 14.55
C SER A 1101 -35.16 11.58 15.45
N PHE A 1102 -35.07 12.78 16.04
CA PHE A 1102 -36.15 13.37 16.84
C PHE A 1102 -37.23 14.01 15.97
N ALA A 1103 -36.85 14.76 14.93
CA ALA A 1103 -37.77 15.46 14.05
C ALA A 1103 -38.67 14.51 13.23
N PHE A 1104 -38.17 13.33 12.86
CA PHE A 1104 -38.93 12.31 12.13
C PHE A 1104 -39.35 11.11 13.00
N GLU A 1105 -39.36 11.26 14.33
CA GLU A 1105 -39.74 10.22 15.30
C GLU A 1105 -41.24 9.91 15.22
N THR A 1106 -41.60 8.71 14.77
CA THR A 1106 -43.01 8.26 14.73
C THR A 1106 -43.47 7.70 16.08
N GLU A 1107 -44.78 7.62 16.31
CA GLU A 1107 -45.33 6.92 17.48
C GLU A 1107 -44.87 5.46 17.55
N ALA A 1108 -44.75 4.79 16.40
CA ALA A 1108 -44.25 3.42 16.32
C ALA A 1108 -42.78 3.33 16.79
N ASP A 1109 -41.94 4.32 16.46
CA ASP A 1109 -40.56 4.39 16.96
C ASP A 1109 -40.51 4.61 18.48
N ARG A 1110 -41.37 5.47 19.05
CA ARG A 1110 -41.44 5.68 20.52
C ARG A 1110 -41.87 4.43 21.28
N ARG A 1111 -42.73 3.60 20.71
CA ARG A 1111 -43.22 2.34 21.31
C ARG A 1111 -42.26 1.15 21.09
N LYS A 1112 -41.27 1.27 20.21
CA LYS A 1112 -40.33 0.19 19.86
C LYS A 1112 -39.27 -0.03 20.95
N LYS A 1113 -39.44 -1.08 21.76
CA LYS A 1113 -38.40 -1.52 22.73
C LYS A 1113 -37.13 -1.99 22.01
N VAL A 1114 -36.03 -1.28 22.21
CA VAL A 1114 -34.69 -1.65 21.71
C VAL A 1114 -34.07 -2.71 22.62
N ASP A 1115 -33.46 -3.76 22.07
CA ASP A 1115 -32.71 -4.77 22.83
C ASP A 1115 -31.56 -4.10 23.60
N SER A 1116 -31.54 -4.25 24.93
CA SER A 1116 -30.53 -3.66 25.81
C SER A 1116 -29.11 -4.13 25.48
N LYS A 1117 -28.94 -5.33 24.89
CA LYS A 1117 -27.64 -5.84 24.42
C LYS A 1117 -27.04 -4.98 23.30
N LEU A 1118 -27.86 -4.19 22.60
CA LEU A 1118 -27.46 -3.28 21.52
C LEU A 1118 -27.10 -1.88 22.02
N LEU A 1119 -27.40 -1.52 23.26
CA LEU A 1119 -26.99 -0.26 23.87
C LEU A 1119 -25.70 -0.43 24.69
N PHE A 1120 -25.06 0.69 25.03
CA PHE A 1120 -23.99 0.71 26.02
C PHE A 1120 -24.62 0.66 27.43
N PRO A 1121 -24.08 -0.12 28.38
CA PRO A 1121 -24.63 -0.26 29.71
C PRO A 1121 -24.22 0.93 30.60
N THR A 1122 -24.48 2.16 30.16
CA THR A 1122 -23.93 3.40 30.73
C THR A 1122 -24.17 3.52 32.24
N LYS A 1123 -25.36 3.10 32.71
CA LYS A 1123 -25.70 3.11 34.14
C LYS A 1123 -24.85 2.14 34.97
N ALA A 1124 -24.57 0.94 34.46
CA ALA A 1124 -23.75 -0.05 35.16
C ALA A 1124 -22.25 0.32 35.08
N TRP A 1125 -21.80 0.83 33.93
CA TRP A 1125 -20.44 1.32 33.74
C TRP A 1125 -20.12 2.51 34.67
N LEU A 1126 -21.00 3.51 34.76
CA LEU A 1126 -20.83 4.65 35.68
C LEU A 1126 -20.83 4.22 37.15
N ARG A 1127 -21.67 3.25 37.55
CA ARG A 1127 -21.65 2.69 38.91
C ARG A 1127 -20.33 1.99 39.25
N GLY A 1128 -19.60 1.47 38.26
CA GLY A 1128 -18.27 0.86 38.45
C GLY A 1128 -17.15 1.82 38.86
N PHE A 1129 -17.42 3.12 38.92
CA PHE A 1129 -16.51 4.13 39.49
C PHE A 1129 -16.86 4.50 40.94
N LEU A 1130 -17.94 3.96 41.52
CA LEU A 1130 -18.31 4.19 42.91
C LEU A 1130 -17.55 3.22 43.85
N PRO A 1131 -17.19 3.64 45.07
CA PRO A 1131 -16.55 2.76 46.05
C PRO A 1131 -17.38 1.49 46.32
N GLY A 1132 -16.73 0.33 46.35
CA GLY A 1132 -17.40 -0.95 46.60
C GLY A 1132 -18.13 -1.57 45.39
N HIS A 1133 -18.12 -0.94 44.22
CA HIS A 1133 -18.68 -1.50 42.99
C HIS A 1133 -17.62 -1.62 41.90
N LYS A 1134 -17.52 -2.80 41.28
CA LYS A 1134 -16.68 -3.04 40.11
C LYS A 1134 -17.57 -3.35 38.92
N PHE A 1135 -17.33 -2.69 37.79
CA PHE A 1135 -17.98 -3.04 36.53
C PHE A 1135 -17.06 -3.96 35.72
N THR A 1136 -17.36 -5.26 35.70
CA THR A 1136 -16.78 -6.17 34.72
C THR A 1136 -17.81 -6.58 33.67
N TRP A 1137 -17.33 -6.74 32.43
CA TRP A 1137 -18.15 -7.21 31.31
C TRP A 1137 -18.53 -8.70 31.44
N GLU A 1138 -17.87 -9.43 32.35
CA GLU A 1138 -18.13 -10.85 32.62
C GLU A 1138 -19.27 -11.00 33.65
N GLU A 1139 -19.29 -10.19 34.71
CA GLU A 1139 -20.45 -10.10 35.64
C GLU A 1139 -21.71 -9.63 34.92
N GLU A 1140 -21.62 -8.66 34.01
CA GLU A 1140 -22.77 -8.17 33.25
C GLU A 1140 -23.27 -9.17 32.18
N GLU A 1141 -22.42 -10.09 31.72
CA GLU A 1141 -22.81 -11.21 30.86
C GLU A 1141 -23.49 -12.32 31.69
N MET A 1142 -22.96 -12.64 32.88
CA MET A 1142 -23.57 -13.57 33.83
C MET A 1142 -24.92 -13.08 34.35
N ALA A 1143 -25.04 -11.80 34.71
CA ALA A 1143 -26.27 -11.18 35.18
C ALA A 1143 -27.36 -11.04 34.10
N TYR A 1144 -27.00 -11.13 32.82
CA TYR A 1144 -27.99 -11.33 31.76
C TYR A 1144 -28.41 -12.81 31.64
N LEU A 1145 -27.46 -13.76 31.74
CA LEU A 1145 -27.75 -15.18 31.59
C LEU A 1145 -28.69 -15.70 32.70
N SER A 1146 -28.55 -15.21 33.94
CA SER A 1146 -29.49 -15.51 35.03
C SER A 1146 -30.90 -14.99 34.73
N GLN A 1147 -31.05 -13.72 34.31
CA GLN A 1147 -32.34 -13.15 33.91
C GLN A 1147 -32.96 -13.86 32.70
N GLY A 1148 -32.14 -14.38 31.78
CA GLY A 1148 -32.61 -15.17 30.64
C GLY A 1148 -33.25 -16.49 31.06
N ASN A 1149 -32.62 -17.20 32.01
CA ASN A 1149 -33.14 -18.46 32.53
C ASN A 1149 -34.43 -18.27 33.35
N GLU A 1150 -34.54 -17.22 34.17
CA GLU A 1150 -35.79 -16.89 34.87
C GLU A 1150 -36.95 -16.64 33.92
N VAL A 1151 -36.71 -15.94 32.80
CA VAL A 1151 -37.73 -15.66 31.78
C VAL A 1151 -38.09 -16.91 30.97
N GLN A 1152 -37.15 -17.82 30.71
CA GLN A 1152 -37.48 -19.11 30.08
C GLN A 1152 -38.27 -20.03 31.02
N ASN A 1153 -37.87 -20.15 32.29
CA ASN A 1153 -38.60 -20.95 33.27
C ASN A 1153 -40.05 -20.45 33.43
N LYS A 1154 -40.25 -19.13 33.62
CA LYS A 1154 -41.60 -18.54 33.68
C LYS A 1154 -42.41 -18.74 32.39
N LYS A 1155 -41.77 -18.83 31.23
CA LYS A 1155 -42.47 -19.10 29.97
C LYS A 1155 -42.92 -20.56 29.89
N GLN A 1156 -42.05 -21.49 30.28
CA GLN A 1156 -42.32 -22.92 30.32
C GLN A 1156 -43.39 -23.28 31.36
N GLU A 1157 -43.42 -22.57 32.49
CA GLU A 1157 -44.45 -22.63 33.53
C GLU A 1157 -45.81 -22.12 33.04
N ASN A 1158 -45.84 -21.01 32.28
CA ASN A 1158 -47.07 -20.51 31.64
C ASN A 1158 -47.56 -21.40 30.48
N ASP A 1159 -46.66 -22.04 29.73
CA ASP A 1159 -47.02 -22.98 28.66
C ASP A 1159 -47.50 -24.34 29.24
N LEU A 1160 -47.13 -24.69 30.47
CA LEU A 1160 -47.72 -25.82 31.21
C LEU A 1160 -49.14 -25.51 31.69
N LEU A 1161 -49.35 -24.35 32.34
CA LEU A 1161 -50.68 -23.91 32.80
C LEU A 1161 -51.70 -23.86 31.65
N LYS A 1162 -51.31 -23.36 30.47
CA LYS A 1162 -52.17 -23.36 29.27
C LYS A 1162 -52.57 -24.75 28.77
N ASN A 1163 -51.74 -25.77 29.01
CA ASN A 1163 -52.06 -27.15 28.61
C ASN A 1163 -53.02 -27.84 29.59
N GLU A 1164 -53.15 -27.35 30.83
CA GLU A 1164 -54.19 -27.78 31.76
C GLU A 1164 -55.53 -27.11 31.42
N ASP A 1165 -55.54 -25.81 31.10
CA ASP A 1165 -56.72 -25.07 30.60
C ASP A 1165 -57.27 -25.60 29.25
N THR A 1166 -56.54 -26.47 28.55
CA THR A 1166 -57.01 -27.13 27.30
C THR A 1166 -57.46 -28.59 27.53
N LYS A 1167 -57.56 -29.03 28.78
CA LYS A 1167 -58.00 -30.38 29.19
C LYS A 1167 -59.21 -30.39 30.14
N LEU A 1168 -59.68 -29.20 30.54
CA LEU A 1168 -60.96 -28.94 31.19
C LEU A 1168 -61.98 -28.43 30.15
#